data_AF-C7X7U1-F1
#
_entry.id   AF-C7X7U1-F1
#
_cell.length_a   1.000
_cell.length_b   1.000
_cell.length_c   1.000
_cell.angle_alpha   90.00
_cell.angle_beta   90.00
_cell.angle_gamma   90.00
#
_symmetry.space_group_name_H-M   'P 1'
#
loop_
_entity.id
_entity.type
_entity.pdbx_description
1 polymer ?
#
loop_
_entity_poly.entity_id
_entity_poly.type
_entity_poly.pdbx_seq_one_letter_code
_entity_poly.pdbx_strand_id
1 'polypeptide(L)'
;MTDMNYKNKLMGLSLILLAVFSACSDEVENGGRDSGTDDHRITFAVGTKSPDARTRADDSLPDVTESYETNSVEMQGKLDGKTVYLTAEVSDGFLGDDQPLTRGTQVTGVAQVDEFSVSAAILDANVFEPETLDVMYNVKVAKDNASSTWTTGTPYYWPTGKKLTFFAWYPYNSKNLTIPKDNNVKDTKLFYEIPEQVADQEDFMMANSYEVSETSSVPIWFRHMLTAVKFKTGNNIPACTVKSISLKGVKYKGYHNWQAHGSGILSWNPDADTRDFTLDFPNGKEVAENTETELTGEGETFFMMPQTFGDDSEARLEVTLEMNGVEQTIGAKLKDLANAYGLSVWNLTTTVTYKISLDQNVELELNKDVFVASGADAVIYVKSNCDWECTLSDPNGITGNAAPALCKPTMKGSTSGVQSDSFDNENAKLTLETIQPTDTETRKGKVKLTFTFPSKPGKTVEKEVTLTSSLMVEYPTGSDIWYKLSQGSMSCHDLMTTDTPTLPDNADFATAIAKVVGADVTYSRELVATRTGGTSYDGDPAVFTYFGIRRAKADGSTIVVNLSRITLENYGGSTFDEKNFMTWGGTYYPVGSTWTVTKDNYNVKTHVDDMGTDLSVWQSTAMGNWGYDQAYDYSSSTFRYPGYYTIKNNKFGYYSIEKVSN
;
A
#
# COMPACT_ATOMS: atom_id res chain seq x y z
N MET A 1 -24.47 -9.28 -72.31
CA MET A 1 -23.27 -8.46 -72.54
C MET A 1 -23.51 -7.14 -71.85
N THR A 2 -23.05 -7.03 -70.61
CA THR A 2 -23.02 -5.81 -69.81
C THR A 2 -22.02 -6.08 -68.69
N ASP A 3 -20.80 -5.60 -68.88
CA ASP A 3 -19.78 -5.50 -67.84
C ASP A 3 -20.10 -4.30 -66.95
N MET A 4 -20.12 -4.52 -65.63
CA MET A 4 -19.89 -3.48 -64.65
C MET A 4 -19.06 -4.05 -63.48
N ASN A 5 -17.95 -3.33 -63.23
CA ASN A 5 -17.20 -3.29 -61.99
C ASN A 5 -18.09 -3.28 -60.73
N TYR A 6 -17.64 -3.92 -59.64
CA TYR A 6 -17.12 -3.20 -58.47
C TYR A 6 -16.55 -4.18 -57.43
N LYS A 7 -15.43 -3.76 -56.82
CA LYS A 7 -14.74 -4.40 -55.71
C LYS A 7 -15.67 -4.53 -54.50
N ASN A 8 -15.87 -5.75 -53.99
CA ASN A 8 -16.48 -5.96 -52.68
C ASN A 8 -15.43 -6.31 -51.62
N LYS A 9 -15.34 -5.42 -50.63
CA LYS A 9 -14.76 -5.65 -49.31
C LYS A 9 -15.47 -6.84 -48.66
N LEU A 10 -14.73 -7.87 -48.28
CA LEU A 10 -15.22 -8.91 -47.39
C LEU A 10 -15.08 -8.41 -45.95
N MET A 11 -16.13 -7.74 -45.44
CA MET A 11 -16.29 -7.57 -43.99
C MET A 11 -16.76 -8.92 -43.44
N GLY A 12 -15.86 -9.65 -42.78
CA GLY A 12 -16.23 -10.75 -41.91
C GLY A 12 -17.02 -10.19 -40.74
N LEU A 13 -18.34 -10.39 -40.75
CA LEU A 13 -19.19 -10.23 -39.57
C LEU A 13 -18.70 -11.22 -38.51
N SER A 14 -18.00 -10.73 -37.50
CA SER A 14 -17.85 -11.45 -36.24
C SER A 14 -19.18 -11.36 -35.50
N LEU A 15 -19.96 -12.44 -35.50
CA LEU A 15 -21.11 -12.60 -34.62
C LEU A 15 -20.56 -12.69 -33.18
N ILE A 16 -20.61 -11.57 -32.47
CA ILE A 16 -20.55 -11.56 -31.01
C ILE A 16 -21.90 -12.13 -30.54
N LEU A 17 -21.92 -13.43 -30.27
CA LEU A 17 -22.97 -14.06 -29.46
C LEU A 17 -22.80 -13.50 -28.04
N LEU A 18 -23.53 -12.42 -27.75
CA LEU A 18 -23.85 -12.00 -26.39
C LEU A 18 -24.76 -13.09 -25.79
N ALA A 19 -24.16 -14.17 -25.29
CA ALA A 19 -24.83 -15.05 -24.37
C ALA A 19 -24.97 -14.26 -23.06
N VAL A 20 -26.18 -13.75 -22.84
CA VAL A 20 -26.59 -13.24 -21.54
C VAL A 20 -26.65 -14.47 -20.64
N PHE A 21 -25.51 -14.83 -20.02
CA PHE A 21 -25.46 -15.84 -18.98
C PHE A 21 -26.25 -15.30 -17.79
N SER A 22 -27.47 -15.79 -17.65
CA SER A 22 -28.29 -15.65 -16.46
C SER A 22 -27.51 -16.25 -15.29
N ALA A 23 -26.92 -15.39 -14.47
CA ALA A 23 -26.26 -15.77 -13.23
C ALA A 23 -27.27 -16.40 -12.25
N CYS A 24 -26.85 -17.49 -11.61
CA CYS A 24 -27.35 -18.10 -10.37
C CYS A 24 -28.88 -18.13 -10.18
N SER A 25 -29.52 -19.23 -10.60
CA SER A 25 -30.80 -19.59 -10.01
C SER A 25 -30.54 -20.34 -8.70
N ASP A 26 -30.91 -19.73 -7.57
CA ASP A 26 -30.87 -20.30 -6.21
C ASP A 26 -31.98 -21.37 -6.06
N GLU A 27 -31.84 -22.49 -6.76
CA GLU A 27 -32.89 -23.50 -6.79
C GLU A 27 -32.64 -24.56 -5.72
N VAL A 28 -33.40 -24.46 -4.62
CA VAL A 28 -33.94 -25.68 -4.01
C VAL A 28 -34.81 -26.30 -5.07
N GLU A 29 -34.55 -27.55 -5.42
CA GLU A 29 -35.50 -28.29 -6.26
C GLU A 29 -36.76 -28.48 -5.40
N ASN A 30 -37.69 -27.55 -5.56
CA ASN A 30 -38.94 -27.52 -4.81
C ASN A 30 -39.75 -28.72 -5.27
N GLY A 31 -39.71 -29.77 -4.45
CA GLY A 31 -40.62 -30.89 -4.52
C GLY A 31 -42.06 -30.44 -4.28
N GLY A 32 -42.72 -30.00 -5.36
CA GLY A 32 -44.12 -29.58 -5.31
C GLY A 32 -45.02 -30.78 -5.05
N ARG A 33 -45.53 -30.90 -3.82
CA ARG A 33 -46.76 -31.66 -3.53
C ARG A 33 -47.84 -30.67 -3.12
N ASP A 34 -48.98 -30.69 -3.83
CA ASP A 34 -50.20 -30.01 -3.42
C ASP A 34 -50.54 -30.45 -1.99
N SER A 35 -50.69 -29.48 -1.09
CA SER A 35 -51.00 -29.64 0.34
C SER A 35 -52.45 -30.10 0.60
N GLY A 36 -53.00 -30.95 -0.27
CA GLY A 36 -54.43 -31.29 -0.34
C GLY A 36 -54.77 -32.76 -0.10
N THR A 37 -53.81 -33.61 0.26
CA THR A 37 -54.07 -35.03 0.59
C THR A 37 -53.64 -35.32 2.03
N ASP A 38 -54.49 -35.98 2.83
CA ASP A 38 -54.26 -36.44 4.22
C ASP A 38 -53.10 -37.46 4.39
N ASP A 39 -52.13 -37.46 3.46
CA ASP A 39 -50.99 -38.35 3.42
C ASP A 39 -49.81 -37.67 4.13
N HIS A 40 -49.76 -37.81 5.46
CA HIS A 40 -48.74 -37.24 6.38
C HIS A 40 -47.31 -37.80 6.18
N ARG A 41 -46.92 -38.15 4.95
CA ARG A 41 -45.61 -38.76 4.63
C ARG A 41 -44.49 -37.75 4.70
N ILE A 42 -43.33 -38.22 5.16
CA ILE A 42 -42.09 -37.46 5.15
C ILE A 42 -41.42 -37.60 3.77
N THR A 43 -41.19 -36.48 3.10
CA THR A 43 -40.41 -36.35 1.86
C THR A 43 -39.37 -35.25 2.01
N PHE A 44 -38.39 -35.20 1.11
CA PHE A 44 -37.24 -34.30 1.23
C PHE A 44 -37.08 -33.41 -0.02
N ALA A 45 -36.67 -32.17 0.23
CA ALA A 45 -36.24 -31.21 -0.79
C ALA A 45 -34.76 -30.90 -0.55
N VAL A 46 -33.90 -31.11 -1.55
CA VAL A 46 -32.45 -31.07 -1.40
C VAL A 46 -31.89 -29.76 -1.95
N GLY A 47 -30.87 -29.23 -1.29
CA GLY A 47 -30.06 -28.10 -1.72
C GLY A 47 -28.59 -28.29 -1.33
N THR A 48 -27.68 -27.62 -2.03
CA THR A 48 -26.21 -27.70 -1.80
C THR A 48 -25.57 -26.35 -1.39
N LYS A 49 -26.37 -25.29 -1.20
CA LYS A 49 -25.92 -23.98 -0.70
C LYS A 49 -26.63 -23.60 0.61
N SER A 50 -25.89 -23.14 1.63
CA SER A 50 -26.45 -22.86 2.96
C SER A 50 -27.62 -21.85 2.95
N PRO A 51 -28.68 -22.04 3.78
CA PRO A 51 -29.73 -21.05 4.00
C PRO A 51 -29.23 -19.74 4.65
N ASP A 52 -27.98 -19.66 5.13
CA ASP A 52 -27.37 -18.45 5.69
C ASP A 52 -27.27 -17.29 4.67
N ALA A 53 -27.50 -17.54 3.38
CA ALA A 53 -27.64 -16.49 2.37
C ALA A 53 -28.97 -15.71 2.46
N ARG A 54 -30.02 -16.28 3.07
CA ARG A 54 -31.39 -15.71 3.04
C ARG A 54 -31.74 -14.83 4.25
N THR A 55 -30.88 -14.70 5.26
CA THR A 55 -31.13 -13.85 6.45
C THR A 55 -30.06 -12.77 6.68
N ARG A 56 -29.20 -12.49 5.70
CA ARG A 56 -28.15 -11.45 5.78
C ARG A 56 -28.62 -10.06 5.35
N ALA A 57 -29.83 -9.67 5.76
CA ALA A 57 -30.30 -8.29 5.69
C ALA A 57 -30.22 -7.65 7.08
N ASP A 58 -29.03 -7.58 7.66
CA ASP A 58 -28.72 -6.67 8.77
C ASP A 58 -27.24 -6.26 8.71
N ASP A 59 -27.00 -4.96 8.78
CA ASP A 59 -25.77 -4.24 8.46
C ASP A 59 -24.63 -4.51 9.46
N SER A 60 -23.94 -5.65 9.36
CA SER A 60 -22.61 -5.78 9.98
C SER A 60 -21.72 -6.83 9.32
N LEU A 61 -20.59 -6.33 8.78
CA LEU A 61 -19.43 -6.99 8.17
C LEU A 61 -19.57 -7.35 6.67
N PRO A 62 -18.74 -6.77 5.79
CA PRO A 62 -18.70 -7.18 4.39
C PRO A 62 -17.96 -8.52 4.33
N ASP A 63 -18.66 -9.58 4.00
CA ASP A 63 -18.03 -10.86 3.69
C ASP A 63 -18.26 -11.12 2.21
N VAL A 64 -17.24 -10.77 1.45
CA VAL A 64 -17.14 -11.00 0.01
C VAL A 64 -17.11 -12.52 -0.19
N THR A 65 -17.53 -13.04 -1.34
CA THR A 65 -17.08 -14.38 -1.78
C THR A 65 -15.55 -14.32 -1.92
N GLU A 66 -14.82 -14.52 -0.82
CA GLU A 66 -13.38 -14.25 -0.74
C GLU A 66 -12.59 -15.46 -1.21
N SER A 67 -12.27 -15.47 -2.51
CA SER A 67 -11.09 -16.21 -2.96
C SER A 67 -9.84 -15.45 -2.53
N TYR A 68 -8.88 -16.13 -1.91
CA TYR A 68 -7.60 -15.53 -1.53
C TYR A 68 -6.42 -16.38 -2.02
N GLU A 69 -5.28 -15.74 -2.19
CA GLU A 69 -4.01 -16.41 -2.47
C GLU A 69 -3.12 -16.41 -1.22
N THR A 70 -2.41 -17.51 -1.00
CA THR A 70 -1.39 -17.58 0.07
C THR A 70 -0.11 -16.84 -0.34
N ASN A 71 0.84 -16.72 0.59
CA ASN A 71 2.22 -16.48 0.20
C ASN A 71 2.73 -17.57 -0.78
N SER A 72 3.76 -17.22 -1.53
CA SER A 72 4.46 -18.15 -2.42
C SER A 72 5.67 -18.74 -1.70
N VAL A 73 5.83 -20.06 -1.73
CA VAL A 73 6.91 -20.78 -1.05
C VAL A 73 7.84 -21.47 -2.05
N GLU A 74 9.13 -21.50 -1.74
CA GLU A 74 10.09 -22.24 -2.55
C GLU A 74 9.88 -23.75 -2.44
N MET A 75 9.81 -24.42 -3.58
CA MET A 75 9.85 -25.87 -3.66
C MET A 75 11.30 -26.34 -3.66
N GLN A 76 11.59 -27.41 -2.93
CA GLN A 76 12.78 -28.22 -3.11
C GLN A 76 12.82 -28.75 -4.55
N GLY A 77 14.00 -28.75 -5.15
CA GLY A 77 14.20 -29.10 -6.57
C GLY A 77 14.18 -27.86 -7.48
N LYS A 78 14.44 -28.08 -8.78
CA LYS A 78 14.55 -27.01 -9.78
C LYS A 78 13.97 -27.48 -11.11
N LEU A 79 13.44 -26.55 -11.90
CA LEU A 79 13.05 -26.81 -13.29
C LEU A 79 13.92 -25.96 -14.20
N ASP A 80 14.66 -26.61 -15.09
CA ASP A 80 15.59 -26.00 -16.04
C ASP A 80 16.61 -25.08 -15.34
N GLY A 81 17.09 -25.53 -14.17
CA GLY A 81 18.00 -24.78 -13.32
C GLY A 81 17.37 -23.61 -12.55
N LYS A 82 16.08 -23.31 -12.75
CA LYS A 82 15.32 -22.25 -12.07
C LYS A 82 14.59 -22.81 -10.84
N THR A 83 14.52 -22.00 -9.79
CA THR A 83 13.73 -22.31 -8.59
C THR A 83 12.25 -22.33 -8.93
N VAL A 84 11.51 -23.23 -8.29
CA VAL A 84 10.05 -23.38 -8.47
C VAL A 84 9.35 -22.91 -7.21
N TYR A 85 8.20 -22.28 -7.39
CA TYR A 85 7.36 -21.76 -6.32
C TYR A 85 6.01 -22.45 -6.33
N LEU A 86 5.49 -22.63 -5.13
CA LEU A 86 4.15 -23.11 -4.88
C LEU A 86 3.33 -21.98 -4.26
N THR A 87 2.16 -21.73 -4.82
CA THR A 87 1.16 -20.80 -4.28
C THR A 87 -0.17 -21.55 -4.18
N ALA A 88 -0.99 -21.26 -3.18
CA ALA A 88 -2.33 -21.81 -3.08
C ALA A 88 -3.38 -20.72 -3.36
N GLU A 89 -4.27 -21.00 -4.29
CA GLU A 89 -5.51 -20.25 -4.54
C GLU A 89 -6.63 -20.96 -3.77
N VAL A 90 -7.21 -20.30 -2.76
CA VAL A 90 -8.27 -20.87 -1.92
C VAL A 90 -9.58 -20.15 -2.23
N SER A 91 -10.64 -20.91 -2.53
CA SER A 91 -11.98 -20.37 -2.76
C SER A 91 -13.01 -20.99 -1.82
N ASP A 92 -13.91 -20.14 -1.32
CA ASP A 92 -15.11 -20.58 -0.61
C ASP A 92 -16.15 -21.10 -1.60
N GLY A 93 -16.62 -22.32 -1.36
CA GLY A 93 -17.48 -23.03 -2.29
C GLY A 93 -16.74 -23.68 -3.46
N PHE A 94 -17.41 -24.65 -4.06
CA PHE A 94 -16.89 -25.58 -5.05
C PHE A 94 -17.09 -24.98 -6.44
N LEU A 95 -16.02 -24.83 -7.23
CA LEU A 95 -16.10 -24.32 -8.61
C LEU A 95 -16.89 -25.30 -9.47
N GLY A 96 -17.83 -24.78 -10.27
CA GLY A 96 -18.82 -25.58 -10.99
C GLY A 96 -18.27 -26.32 -12.21
N ASP A 97 -18.28 -27.65 -12.15
CA ASP A 97 -18.19 -28.55 -13.29
C ASP A 97 -19.58 -29.21 -13.48
N ASP A 98 -20.34 -28.78 -14.49
CA ASP A 98 -21.67 -29.33 -14.84
C ASP A 98 -21.50 -30.68 -15.58
N GLN A 99 -21.15 -31.74 -14.85
CA GLN A 99 -20.83 -33.06 -15.43
C GLN A 99 -21.44 -34.24 -14.65
N PRO A 100 -21.68 -35.40 -15.31
CA PRO A 100 -22.17 -36.61 -14.64
C PRO A 100 -21.19 -37.10 -13.57
N LEU A 101 -21.72 -37.50 -12.41
CA LEU A 101 -20.90 -37.82 -11.23
C LEU A 101 -20.13 -39.14 -11.38
N THR A 102 -18.82 -39.06 -11.18
CA THR A 102 -17.88 -40.19 -11.05
C THR A 102 -17.13 -40.06 -9.71
N ARG A 103 -16.54 -41.14 -9.18
CA ARG A 103 -15.69 -41.03 -7.97
C ARG A 103 -14.49 -40.12 -8.28
N GLY A 104 -14.03 -39.34 -7.30
CA GLY A 104 -13.00 -38.31 -7.53
C GLY A 104 -13.51 -37.04 -8.25
N THR A 105 -14.82 -36.92 -8.49
CA THR A 105 -15.47 -35.73 -9.07
C THR A 105 -16.28 -34.99 -8.03
N GLN A 106 -16.13 -33.67 -8.05
CA GLN A 106 -16.71 -32.71 -7.13
C GLN A 106 -18.21 -32.54 -7.40
N VAL A 107 -19.03 -32.59 -6.35
CA VAL A 107 -20.46 -32.25 -6.45
C VAL A 107 -20.59 -30.73 -6.45
N THR A 108 -21.25 -30.20 -7.46
CA THR A 108 -21.36 -28.75 -7.72
C THR A 108 -22.80 -28.28 -7.75
N GLY A 109 -23.77 -29.21 -7.82
CA GLY A 109 -25.19 -28.89 -7.82
C GLY A 109 -26.09 -30.03 -7.33
N VAL A 110 -27.31 -29.65 -6.94
CA VAL A 110 -28.37 -30.54 -6.41
C VAL A 110 -28.73 -31.66 -7.40
N ALA A 111 -28.63 -31.39 -8.70
CA ALA A 111 -28.94 -32.36 -9.75
C ALA A 111 -28.08 -33.64 -9.68
N GLN A 112 -26.91 -33.58 -9.05
CA GLN A 112 -25.99 -34.71 -8.88
C GLN A 112 -26.28 -35.55 -7.62
N VAL A 113 -27.17 -35.09 -6.72
CA VAL A 113 -27.54 -35.83 -5.50
C VAL A 113 -28.66 -36.82 -5.79
N ASP A 114 -28.28 -38.07 -6.07
CA ASP A 114 -29.19 -39.16 -6.45
C ASP A 114 -29.73 -39.94 -5.25
N GLU A 115 -28.85 -40.43 -4.39
CA GLU A 115 -29.17 -41.26 -3.23
C GLU A 115 -28.40 -40.84 -1.97
N PHE A 116 -29.11 -40.62 -0.86
CA PHE A 116 -28.51 -40.26 0.41
C PHE A 116 -29.15 -41.02 1.58
N SER A 117 -28.51 -40.96 2.75
CA SER A 117 -29.01 -41.58 3.97
C SER A 117 -29.66 -40.54 4.88
N VAL A 118 -30.74 -40.91 5.57
CA VAL A 118 -31.38 -40.06 6.58
C VAL A 118 -31.59 -40.82 7.89
N SER A 119 -31.27 -40.16 8.99
CA SER A 119 -31.70 -40.53 10.33
C SER A 119 -32.50 -39.41 10.98
N ALA A 120 -33.42 -39.73 11.88
CA ALA A 120 -34.30 -38.77 12.52
C ALA A 120 -34.66 -39.19 13.94
N ALA A 121 -34.87 -38.20 14.80
CA ALA A 121 -35.29 -38.38 16.18
C ALA A 121 -36.27 -37.28 16.60
N ILE A 122 -37.07 -37.58 17.61
CA ILE A 122 -37.79 -36.57 18.39
C ILE A 122 -36.85 -36.13 19.52
N LEU A 123 -36.37 -34.89 19.45
CA LEU A 123 -35.48 -34.32 20.47
C LEU A 123 -36.21 -33.25 21.26
N ASP A 124 -35.95 -33.20 22.57
CA ASP A 124 -36.36 -32.07 23.40
C ASP A 124 -35.60 -30.81 22.98
N ALA A 125 -36.22 -29.65 23.18
CA ALA A 125 -35.60 -28.36 22.83
C ALA A 125 -34.25 -28.19 23.54
N ASN A 126 -33.23 -27.81 22.78
CA ASN A 126 -31.83 -27.60 23.22
C ASN A 126 -31.01 -28.85 23.55
N VAL A 127 -31.46 -30.07 23.19
CA VAL A 127 -30.59 -31.26 23.24
C VAL A 127 -29.50 -31.11 22.17
N PHE A 128 -28.23 -31.18 22.58
CA PHE A 128 -27.08 -30.97 21.68
C PHE A 128 -26.71 -32.24 20.89
N GLU A 129 -26.82 -33.42 21.51
CA GLU A 129 -26.55 -34.71 20.87
C GLU A 129 -27.72 -35.67 21.16
N PRO A 130 -28.24 -36.40 20.14
CA PRO A 130 -29.26 -37.41 20.34
C PRO A 130 -28.72 -38.57 21.18
N GLU A 131 -29.52 -39.10 22.11
CA GLU A 131 -29.22 -40.41 22.71
C GLU A 131 -29.66 -41.55 21.78
N THR A 132 -30.79 -41.37 21.09
CA THR A 132 -31.36 -42.38 20.17
C THR A 132 -31.90 -41.74 18.89
N LEU A 133 -31.80 -42.46 17.78
CA LEU A 133 -32.37 -42.12 16.47
C LEU A 133 -33.54 -43.06 16.15
N ASP A 134 -34.66 -42.84 16.83
CA ASP A 134 -35.79 -43.77 16.94
C ASP A 134 -36.84 -43.66 15.83
N VAL A 135 -36.86 -42.56 15.09
CA VAL A 135 -37.82 -42.32 13.99
C VAL A 135 -37.30 -42.86 12.66
N MET A 136 -36.06 -42.51 12.32
CA MET A 136 -35.36 -43.04 11.14
C MET A 136 -33.92 -43.32 11.54
N TYR A 137 -33.35 -44.41 11.01
CA TYR A 137 -31.96 -44.74 11.23
C TYR A 137 -31.31 -45.25 9.94
N ASN A 138 -30.38 -44.47 9.40
CA ASN A 138 -29.66 -44.73 8.15
C ASN A 138 -30.56 -45.20 7.00
N VAL A 139 -31.71 -44.54 6.84
CA VAL A 139 -32.72 -44.91 5.84
C VAL A 139 -32.30 -44.38 4.48
N LYS A 140 -32.37 -45.23 3.46
CA LYS A 140 -32.12 -44.84 2.07
C LYS A 140 -33.21 -43.88 1.56
N VAL A 141 -32.77 -42.75 1.02
CA VAL A 141 -33.59 -41.79 0.30
C VAL A 141 -33.08 -41.71 -1.13
N ALA A 142 -33.99 -41.77 -2.11
CA ALA A 142 -33.66 -41.69 -3.52
C ALA A 142 -34.52 -40.62 -4.21
N LYS A 143 -33.97 -40.01 -5.27
CA LYS A 143 -34.69 -39.05 -6.10
C LYS A 143 -35.81 -39.74 -6.88
N ASP A 144 -37.04 -39.26 -6.74
CA ASP A 144 -38.14 -39.59 -7.63
C ASP A 144 -38.12 -38.61 -8.82
N ASN A 145 -37.69 -39.12 -9.98
CA ASN A 145 -37.57 -38.33 -11.20
C ASN A 145 -38.91 -37.82 -11.75
N ALA A 146 -40.05 -38.36 -11.30
CA ALA A 146 -41.37 -37.91 -11.74
C ALA A 146 -41.88 -36.70 -10.95
N SER A 147 -41.51 -36.58 -9.67
CA SER A 147 -41.99 -35.52 -8.78
C SER A 147 -40.90 -34.55 -8.31
N SER A 148 -39.65 -34.74 -8.73
CA SER A 148 -38.51 -33.93 -8.27
C SER A 148 -38.41 -33.87 -6.73
N THR A 149 -38.83 -34.94 -6.08
CA THR A 149 -38.82 -35.10 -4.61
C THR A 149 -37.94 -36.28 -4.25
N TRP A 150 -37.29 -36.18 -3.09
CA TRP A 150 -36.52 -37.29 -2.53
C TRP A 150 -37.40 -38.04 -1.54
N THR A 151 -37.53 -39.34 -1.74
CA THR A 151 -38.45 -40.18 -0.96
C THR A 151 -37.78 -41.48 -0.49
N THR A 152 -38.35 -42.06 0.56
CA THR A 152 -37.93 -43.35 1.10
C THR A 152 -38.68 -44.48 0.40
N GLY A 153 -38.03 -45.63 0.19
CA GLY A 153 -38.69 -46.79 -0.42
C GLY A 153 -39.85 -47.32 0.42
N THR A 154 -39.75 -47.23 1.76
CA THR A 154 -40.85 -47.48 2.69
C THR A 154 -41.30 -46.13 3.28
N PRO A 155 -42.60 -45.75 3.17
CA PRO A 155 -43.07 -44.47 3.69
C PRO A 155 -42.90 -44.33 5.20
N TYR A 156 -42.39 -43.17 5.62
CA TYR A 156 -42.41 -42.72 7.01
C TYR A 156 -43.39 -41.57 7.16
N TYR A 157 -44.01 -41.44 8.33
CA TYR A 157 -45.06 -40.47 8.58
C TYR A 157 -44.71 -39.54 9.74
N TRP A 158 -45.19 -38.30 9.67
CA TRP A 158 -45.02 -37.32 10.74
C TRP A 158 -45.73 -37.77 12.02
N PRO A 159 -45.04 -37.76 13.18
CA PRO A 159 -45.69 -38.00 14.46
C PRO A 159 -46.56 -36.81 14.86
N THR A 160 -47.81 -37.09 15.27
CA THR A 160 -48.80 -36.05 15.60
C THR A 160 -48.31 -35.09 16.67
N GLY A 161 -48.25 -33.80 16.34
CA GLY A 161 -47.89 -32.72 17.28
C GLY A 161 -46.44 -32.75 17.75
N LYS A 162 -45.55 -33.47 17.05
CA LYS A 162 -44.12 -33.56 17.35
C LYS A 162 -43.30 -32.89 16.26
N LYS A 163 -42.13 -32.39 16.64
CA LYS A 163 -41.09 -31.91 15.74
C LYS A 163 -40.01 -32.96 15.60
N LEU A 164 -39.34 -32.99 14.44
CA LEU A 164 -38.27 -33.92 14.15
C LEU A 164 -36.96 -33.19 13.86
N THR A 165 -35.86 -33.77 14.34
CA THR A 165 -34.51 -33.40 13.91
C THR A 165 -33.99 -34.48 12.97
N PHE A 166 -33.54 -34.07 11.79
CA PHE A 166 -33.01 -34.92 10.74
C PHE A 166 -31.50 -34.75 10.61
N PHE A 167 -30.81 -35.87 10.36
CA PHE A 167 -29.40 -35.95 10.00
C PHE A 167 -29.30 -36.68 8.67
N ALA A 168 -28.56 -36.12 7.72
CA ALA A 168 -28.41 -36.71 6.40
C ALA A 168 -26.95 -36.70 5.95
N TRP A 169 -26.57 -37.69 5.15
CA TRP A 169 -25.24 -37.78 4.54
C TRP A 169 -25.28 -38.42 3.15
N TYR A 170 -24.42 -37.90 2.29
CA TYR A 170 -24.24 -38.30 0.90
C TYR A 170 -22.78 -38.72 0.66
N PRO A 171 -22.52 -39.77 -0.13
CA PRO A 171 -23.48 -40.67 -0.77
C PRO A 171 -24.13 -41.68 0.19
N TYR A 172 -25.26 -42.28 -0.21
CA TYR A 172 -25.86 -43.41 0.51
C TYR A 172 -24.86 -44.57 0.63
N ASN A 173 -24.72 -45.14 1.84
CA ASN A 173 -23.77 -46.22 2.13
C ASN A 173 -22.34 -45.95 1.63
N SER A 174 -21.82 -44.74 1.88
CA SER A 174 -20.39 -44.47 1.71
C SER A 174 -19.58 -45.56 2.42
N LYS A 175 -18.65 -46.20 1.69
CA LYS A 175 -17.80 -47.27 2.22
C LYS A 175 -16.79 -46.76 3.25
N ASN A 176 -16.59 -45.45 3.24
CA ASN A 176 -15.57 -44.73 3.99
C ASN A 176 -16.12 -44.17 5.31
N LEU A 177 -17.45 -44.10 5.44
CA LEU A 177 -18.14 -43.68 6.64
C LEU A 177 -18.51 -44.88 7.52
N THR A 178 -17.99 -44.91 8.73
CA THR A 178 -18.46 -45.82 9.78
C THR A 178 -19.47 -45.10 10.66
N ILE A 179 -20.70 -45.59 10.63
CA ILE A 179 -21.79 -45.18 11.54
C ILE A 179 -21.97 -46.23 12.65
N PRO A 180 -22.62 -45.88 13.77
CA PRO A 180 -23.00 -46.86 14.79
C PRO A 180 -23.80 -48.03 14.20
N LYS A 181 -23.84 -49.19 14.87
CA LYS A 181 -24.56 -50.37 14.34
C LYS A 181 -26.05 -50.36 14.68
N ASP A 182 -26.41 -49.65 15.72
CA ASP A 182 -27.76 -49.55 16.22
C ASP A 182 -28.12 -48.07 16.45
N ASN A 183 -29.41 -47.85 16.67
CA ASN A 183 -29.95 -46.51 16.81
C ASN A 183 -29.72 -45.88 18.19
N ASN A 184 -29.04 -46.56 19.12
CA ASN A 184 -28.56 -45.95 20.35
C ASN A 184 -27.19 -45.32 20.05
N VAL A 185 -27.21 -44.01 19.86
CA VAL A 185 -26.05 -43.22 19.43
C VAL A 185 -25.43 -42.43 20.58
N LYS A 186 -25.87 -42.66 21.82
CA LYS A 186 -25.33 -42.04 23.02
C LYS A 186 -23.82 -42.26 23.11
N ASP A 187 -23.08 -41.16 23.22
CA ASP A 187 -21.61 -41.13 23.28
C ASP A 187 -20.91 -41.78 22.06
N THR A 188 -21.65 -42.02 20.97
CA THR A 188 -21.10 -42.54 19.71
C THR A 188 -20.73 -41.41 18.76
N LYS A 189 -19.90 -41.72 17.75
CA LYS A 189 -19.40 -40.77 16.77
C LYS A 189 -19.48 -41.37 15.37
N LEU A 190 -19.51 -40.50 14.37
CA LEU A 190 -19.31 -40.85 12.98
C LEU A 190 -17.81 -40.85 12.70
N PHE A 191 -17.29 -41.87 12.01
CA PHE A 191 -15.87 -41.92 11.63
C PHE A 191 -15.75 -41.95 10.12
N TYR A 192 -14.83 -41.18 9.57
CA TYR A 192 -14.54 -41.18 8.14
C TYR A 192 -13.06 -41.43 7.89
N GLU A 193 -12.75 -42.32 6.96
CA GLU A 193 -11.38 -42.62 6.50
C GLU A 193 -11.26 -42.35 5.01
N ILE A 194 -10.30 -41.52 4.61
CA ILE A 194 -10.08 -41.18 3.21
C ILE A 194 -9.40 -42.36 2.49
N PRO A 195 -9.98 -42.87 1.38
CA PRO A 195 -9.36 -43.88 0.53
C PRO A 195 -7.99 -43.44 0.01
N GLU A 196 -7.03 -44.37 0.05
CA GLU A 196 -5.67 -44.13 -0.46
C GLU A 196 -5.66 -43.81 -1.96
N GLN A 197 -6.49 -44.50 -2.73
CA GLN A 197 -6.64 -44.24 -4.16
C GLN A 197 -7.53 -43.02 -4.39
N VAL A 198 -6.99 -41.98 -5.04
CA VAL A 198 -7.73 -40.72 -5.32
C VAL A 198 -9.02 -40.99 -6.08
N ALA A 199 -8.98 -41.90 -7.06
CA ALA A 199 -10.15 -42.32 -7.84
C ALA A 199 -11.23 -43.05 -7.03
N ASP A 200 -10.94 -43.49 -5.80
CA ASP A 200 -11.94 -44.11 -4.91
C ASP A 200 -12.53 -43.11 -3.91
N GLN A 201 -11.97 -41.89 -3.82
CA GLN A 201 -12.42 -40.86 -2.91
C GLN A 201 -13.80 -40.34 -3.32
N GLU A 202 -14.63 -40.12 -2.30
CA GLU A 202 -16.00 -39.65 -2.44
C GLU A 202 -16.08 -38.22 -1.88
N ASP A 203 -16.79 -37.35 -2.60
CA ASP A 203 -17.14 -36.02 -2.11
C ASP A 203 -18.23 -36.15 -1.03
N PHE A 204 -17.79 -36.44 0.19
CA PHE A 204 -18.67 -36.71 1.31
C PHE A 204 -19.32 -35.43 1.82
N MET A 205 -20.65 -35.42 1.87
CA MET A 205 -21.44 -34.28 2.33
C MET A 205 -22.37 -34.66 3.47
N MET A 206 -22.62 -33.73 4.37
CA MET A 206 -23.58 -33.89 5.46
C MET A 206 -24.58 -32.74 5.51
N ALA A 207 -25.74 -33.00 6.11
CA ALA A 207 -26.79 -32.04 6.34
C ALA A 207 -27.54 -32.36 7.64
N ASN A 208 -28.18 -31.35 8.20
CA ASN A 208 -29.00 -31.46 9.38
C ASN A 208 -30.16 -30.46 9.30
N SER A 209 -31.32 -30.87 9.79
CA SER A 209 -32.53 -30.02 9.83
C SER A 209 -33.20 -30.19 11.17
N TYR A 210 -33.24 -29.12 11.96
CA TYR A 210 -33.61 -29.18 13.37
C TYR A 210 -35.05 -28.78 13.61
N GLU A 211 -35.67 -29.43 14.61
CA GLU A 211 -36.98 -29.01 15.12
C GLU A 211 -38.03 -28.75 14.02
N VAL A 212 -37.99 -29.55 12.96
CA VAL A 212 -38.84 -29.39 11.78
C VAL A 212 -40.24 -29.83 12.18
N SER A 213 -41.19 -28.91 12.10
CA SER A 213 -42.63 -29.23 12.18
C SER A 213 -43.09 -29.91 10.91
N GLU A 214 -44.23 -30.58 10.98
CA GLU A 214 -44.86 -31.19 9.80
C GLU A 214 -44.90 -30.20 8.61
N THR A 215 -44.37 -30.65 7.49
CA THR A 215 -44.20 -29.86 6.26
C THR A 215 -44.37 -30.77 5.04
N SER A 216 -44.65 -30.16 3.89
CA SER A 216 -44.79 -30.86 2.60
C SER A 216 -43.49 -31.50 2.13
N SER A 217 -42.33 -30.96 2.51
CA SER A 217 -41.01 -31.55 2.31
C SER A 217 -40.01 -30.97 3.29
N VAL A 218 -39.17 -31.83 3.86
CA VAL A 218 -38.08 -31.45 4.77
C VAL A 218 -36.94 -30.86 3.93
N PRO A 219 -36.51 -29.61 4.18
CA PRO A 219 -35.35 -29.05 3.50
C PRO A 219 -34.08 -29.75 4.00
N ILE A 220 -33.20 -30.20 3.10
CA ILE A 220 -31.91 -30.82 3.39
C ILE A 220 -30.83 -30.03 2.66
N TRP A 221 -29.93 -29.41 3.41
CA TRP A 221 -28.87 -28.57 2.88
C TRP A 221 -27.51 -29.23 3.07
N PHE A 222 -27.04 -29.91 2.03
CA PHE A 222 -25.74 -30.58 2.05
C PHE A 222 -24.60 -29.57 2.07
N ARG A 223 -23.62 -29.84 2.93
CA ARG A 223 -22.33 -29.16 2.98
C ARG A 223 -21.23 -30.19 2.79
N HIS A 224 -20.22 -29.83 2.03
CA HIS A 224 -19.03 -30.65 1.84
C HIS A 224 -18.23 -30.74 3.13
N MET A 225 -17.89 -31.97 3.51
CA MET A 225 -17.21 -32.25 4.77
C MET A 225 -15.69 -32.37 4.61
N LEU A 226 -15.20 -32.34 3.38
CA LEU A 226 -13.79 -32.47 3.03
C LEU A 226 -13.30 -31.20 2.32
N THR A 227 -11.98 -31.06 2.20
CA THR A 227 -11.33 -30.02 1.39
C THR A 227 -11.02 -30.60 0.02
N ALA A 228 -11.50 -29.97 -1.06
CA ALA A 228 -11.10 -30.34 -2.41
C ALA A 228 -9.72 -29.76 -2.71
N VAL A 229 -8.77 -30.57 -3.15
CA VAL A 229 -7.41 -30.14 -3.51
C VAL A 229 -7.16 -30.43 -4.99
N LYS A 230 -6.82 -29.37 -5.74
CA LYS A 230 -6.55 -29.38 -7.18
C LYS A 230 -5.16 -28.82 -7.47
N PHE A 231 -4.65 -29.06 -8.67
CA PHE A 231 -3.31 -28.64 -9.07
C PHE A 231 -3.30 -28.04 -10.46
N LYS A 232 -2.45 -27.04 -10.68
CA LYS A 232 -2.18 -26.44 -12.00
C LYS A 232 -0.75 -25.91 -12.11
N THR A 233 -0.27 -25.73 -13.32
CA THR A 233 0.99 -25.02 -13.61
C THR A 233 0.73 -23.58 -14.00
N GLY A 234 1.65 -22.67 -13.67
CA GLY A 234 1.69 -21.33 -14.25
C GLY A 234 2.11 -21.34 -15.71
N ASN A 235 1.87 -20.22 -16.39
CA ASN A 235 2.24 -19.99 -17.79
C ASN A 235 3.72 -19.68 -18.02
N ASN A 236 4.59 -19.99 -17.06
CA ASN A 236 6.03 -19.73 -17.12
C ASN A 236 6.87 -20.99 -16.85
N ILE A 237 6.21 -22.14 -16.73
CA ILE A 237 6.85 -23.44 -16.58
C ILE A 237 7.36 -23.91 -17.96
N PRO A 238 8.58 -24.46 -18.07
CA PRO A 238 9.09 -25.05 -19.30
C PRO A 238 8.24 -26.24 -19.74
N ALA A 239 8.31 -26.60 -21.02
CA ALA A 239 7.64 -27.81 -21.50
C ALA A 239 8.12 -29.05 -20.71
N CYS A 240 7.19 -29.78 -20.13
CA CYS A 240 7.48 -30.97 -19.33
C CYS A 240 6.30 -31.95 -19.34
N THR A 241 6.53 -33.15 -18.80
CA THR A 241 5.52 -34.18 -18.65
C THR A 241 5.40 -34.55 -17.18
N VAL A 242 4.30 -34.15 -16.53
CA VAL A 242 4.04 -34.51 -15.13
C VAL A 242 3.68 -35.99 -15.04
N LYS A 243 4.36 -36.74 -14.17
CA LYS A 243 4.19 -38.18 -13.97
C LYS A 243 3.35 -38.50 -12.73
N SER A 244 3.50 -37.74 -11.65
CA SER A 244 2.66 -37.91 -10.46
C SER A 244 2.64 -36.68 -9.56
N ILE A 245 1.60 -36.59 -8.74
CA ILE A 245 1.41 -35.59 -7.68
C ILE A 245 1.12 -36.32 -6.38
N SER A 246 1.82 -35.97 -5.30
CA SER A 246 1.69 -36.63 -4.00
C SER A 246 1.51 -35.65 -2.86
N LEU A 247 0.51 -35.88 -2.01
CA LEU A 247 0.32 -35.24 -0.72
C LEU A 247 0.81 -36.20 0.37
N LYS A 248 1.94 -35.88 0.98
CA LYS A 248 2.65 -36.73 1.93
C LYS A 248 2.34 -36.34 3.37
N GLY A 249 2.22 -37.33 4.26
CA GLY A 249 2.14 -37.11 5.71
C GLY A 249 0.93 -36.28 6.16
N VAL A 250 -0.21 -36.36 5.47
CA VAL A 250 -1.44 -35.63 5.81
C VAL A 250 -2.37 -36.49 6.66
N LYS A 251 -3.10 -35.87 7.60
CA LYS A 251 -4.13 -36.57 8.37
C LYS A 251 -5.24 -37.04 7.43
N TYR A 252 -5.72 -38.27 7.61
CA TYR A 252 -6.60 -38.91 6.63
C TYR A 252 -7.90 -39.49 7.21
N LYS A 253 -8.04 -39.50 8.53
CA LYS A 253 -9.23 -40.01 9.21
C LYS A 253 -9.54 -39.17 10.42
N GLY A 254 -10.79 -39.23 10.86
CA GLY A 254 -11.25 -38.48 12.02
C GLY A 254 -12.68 -38.83 12.37
N TYR A 255 -13.20 -38.13 13.37
CA TYR A 255 -14.57 -38.33 13.83
C TYR A 255 -15.38 -37.03 13.85
N HIS A 256 -16.69 -37.16 13.67
CA HIS A 256 -17.67 -36.09 13.77
C HIS A 256 -18.73 -36.46 14.81
N ASN A 257 -19.13 -35.47 15.62
CA ASN A 257 -20.13 -35.64 16.68
C ASN A 257 -21.53 -35.46 16.12
N TRP A 258 -22.53 -36.07 16.74
CA TRP A 258 -23.93 -35.88 16.37
C TRP A 258 -24.42 -34.51 16.85
N GLN A 259 -24.53 -33.53 15.96
CA GLN A 259 -24.95 -32.18 16.34
C GLN A 259 -26.40 -31.91 16.00
N ALA A 260 -27.22 -31.79 17.04
CA ALA A 260 -28.67 -31.59 16.97
C ALA A 260 -29.11 -30.12 17.10
N HIS A 261 -28.19 -29.16 17.19
CA HIS A 261 -28.52 -27.75 17.37
C HIS A 261 -27.50 -26.80 16.73
N GLY A 262 -27.98 -25.72 16.10
CA GLY A 262 -27.16 -24.65 15.47
C GLY A 262 -26.99 -24.83 13.95
N SER A 263 -27.06 -23.74 13.18
CA SER A 263 -27.12 -23.79 11.70
C SER A 263 -25.85 -24.28 10.99
N GLY A 264 -24.71 -24.35 11.68
CA GLY A 264 -23.43 -24.79 11.13
C GLY A 264 -23.13 -26.28 11.40
N ILE A 265 -22.46 -26.94 10.45
CA ILE A 265 -21.85 -28.25 10.65
C ILE A 265 -20.40 -28.01 11.09
N LEU A 266 -19.99 -28.57 12.24
CA LEU A 266 -18.59 -28.50 12.65
C LEU A 266 -17.69 -29.35 11.74
N SER A 267 -16.42 -28.95 11.66
CA SER A 267 -15.39 -29.78 11.00
C SER A 267 -15.25 -31.16 11.66
N TRP A 268 -14.56 -32.06 10.96
CA TRP A 268 -14.04 -33.28 11.56
C TRP A 268 -13.07 -32.96 12.69
N ASN A 269 -12.98 -33.86 13.67
CA ASN A 269 -11.87 -33.94 14.59
C ASN A 269 -10.87 -34.95 14.01
N PRO A 270 -9.79 -34.49 13.34
CA PRO A 270 -8.87 -35.40 12.68
C PRO A 270 -7.97 -36.12 13.70
N ASP A 271 -7.72 -37.39 13.46
CA ASP A 271 -6.79 -38.19 14.26
C ASP A 271 -5.34 -37.72 14.04
N ALA A 272 -4.42 -38.15 14.91
CA ALA A 272 -2.99 -37.86 14.75
C ALA A 272 -2.33 -38.66 13.61
N ASP A 273 -2.95 -39.77 13.17
CA ASP A 273 -2.42 -40.64 12.14
C ASP A 273 -2.36 -39.94 10.78
N THR A 274 -1.26 -40.14 10.07
CA THR A 274 -1.02 -39.56 8.74
C THR A 274 -0.84 -40.64 7.67
N ARG A 275 -1.09 -40.28 6.41
CA ARG A 275 -0.89 -41.13 5.23
C ARG A 275 -0.46 -40.28 4.03
N ASP A 276 0.12 -40.94 3.04
CA ASP A 276 0.43 -40.37 1.73
C ASP A 276 -0.68 -40.65 0.72
N PHE A 277 -0.96 -39.69 -0.16
CA PHE A 277 -1.89 -39.83 -1.28
C PHE A 277 -1.17 -39.45 -2.55
N THR A 278 -1.22 -40.32 -3.56
CA THR A 278 -0.54 -40.11 -4.83
C THR A 278 -1.52 -40.27 -5.98
N LEU A 279 -1.54 -39.27 -6.87
CA LEU A 279 -2.18 -39.34 -8.17
C LEU A 279 -1.10 -39.59 -9.21
N ASP A 280 -1.15 -40.76 -9.85
CA ASP A 280 -0.24 -41.14 -10.93
C ASP A 280 -0.86 -40.82 -12.30
N PHE A 281 -0.03 -40.37 -13.23
CA PHE A 281 -0.37 -40.17 -14.63
C PHE A 281 0.38 -41.22 -15.48
N PRO A 282 -0.20 -42.40 -15.76
CA PRO A 282 0.50 -43.49 -16.44
C PRO A 282 1.07 -43.12 -17.82
N ASN A 283 0.35 -42.27 -18.55
CA ASN A 283 0.78 -41.74 -19.85
C ASN A 283 1.52 -40.39 -19.74
N GLY A 284 1.67 -39.87 -18.52
CA GLY A 284 2.09 -38.52 -18.26
C GLY A 284 1.05 -37.46 -18.65
N LYS A 285 1.17 -36.28 -18.05
CA LYS A 285 0.37 -35.11 -18.40
C LYS A 285 1.28 -34.05 -19.01
N GLU A 286 1.10 -33.77 -20.30
CA GLU A 286 1.92 -32.79 -21.01
C GLU A 286 1.57 -31.36 -20.57
N VAL A 287 2.60 -30.60 -20.21
CA VAL A 287 2.53 -29.17 -19.96
C VAL A 287 3.24 -28.50 -21.12
N ALA A 288 2.47 -27.76 -21.93
CA ALA A 288 3.02 -26.99 -23.02
C ALA A 288 3.79 -25.77 -22.49
N GLU A 289 4.85 -25.38 -23.19
CA GLU A 289 5.61 -24.19 -22.82
C GLU A 289 4.71 -22.96 -22.78
N ASN A 290 4.94 -22.10 -21.79
CA ASN A 290 4.24 -20.83 -21.62
C ASN A 290 2.70 -20.92 -21.50
N THR A 291 2.18 -22.07 -21.02
CA THR A 291 0.74 -22.34 -20.95
C THR A 291 0.34 -22.70 -19.52
N GLU A 292 -0.64 -21.99 -18.95
CA GLU A 292 -1.29 -22.42 -17.71
C GLU A 292 -2.05 -23.72 -18.00
N THR A 293 -1.71 -24.79 -17.27
CA THR A 293 -2.23 -26.14 -17.52
C THR A 293 -2.81 -26.70 -16.24
N GLU A 294 -4.10 -27.05 -16.26
CA GLU A 294 -4.74 -27.78 -15.17
C GLU A 294 -4.16 -29.18 -15.08
N LEU A 295 -3.65 -29.57 -13.92
CA LEU A 295 -3.03 -30.87 -13.69
C LEU A 295 -3.99 -31.91 -13.13
N THR A 296 -5.09 -31.50 -12.50
CA THR A 296 -6.17 -32.38 -12.04
C THR A 296 -7.48 -32.04 -12.75
N GLY A 297 -8.06 -33.01 -13.45
CA GLY A 297 -9.38 -32.91 -14.07
C GLY A 297 -10.45 -33.77 -13.39
N GLU A 298 -11.40 -34.29 -14.19
CA GLU A 298 -12.47 -35.17 -13.73
C GLU A 298 -11.90 -36.45 -13.08
N GLY A 299 -12.42 -36.85 -11.92
CA GLY A 299 -11.96 -38.05 -11.20
C GLY A 299 -10.58 -37.93 -10.53
N GLU A 300 -9.91 -36.79 -10.68
CA GLU A 300 -8.52 -36.56 -10.22
C GLU A 300 -8.46 -35.56 -9.04
N THR A 301 -9.59 -35.14 -8.51
CA THR A 301 -9.64 -34.23 -7.35
C THR A 301 -9.38 -35.00 -6.06
N PHE A 302 -8.49 -34.47 -5.22
CA PHE A 302 -8.23 -35.01 -3.90
C PHE A 302 -9.26 -34.47 -2.90
N PHE A 303 -10.05 -35.33 -2.26
CA PHE A 303 -10.95 -34.96 -1.17
C PHE A 303 -10.29 -35.26 0.17
N MET A 304 -9.71 -34.22 0.76
CA MET A 304 -8.79 -34.32 1.89
C MET A 304 -9.43 -33.94 3.22
N MET A 305 -8.90 -34.51 4.31
CA MET A 305 -9.40 -34.25 5.66
C MET A 305 -9.04 -32.80 6.03
N PRO A 306 -10.02 -31.96 6.42
CA PRO A 306 -9.74 -30.62 6.89
C PRO A 306 -8.79 -30.66 8.09
N GLN A 307 -7.72 -29.86 8.06
CA GLN A 307 -6.66 -29.88 9.06
C GLN A 307 -5.84 -28.59 9.07
N THR A 308 -5.22 -28.31 10.21
CA THR A 308 -4.22 -27.24 10.36
C THR A 308 -2.81 -27.82 10.23
N PHE A 309 -1.94 -27.14 9.47
CA PHE A 309 -0.54 -27.50 9.33
C PHE A 309 0.30 -26.67 10.30
N GLY A 310 0.41 -27.14 11.54
CA GLY A 310 1.22 -26.51 12.58
C GLY A 310 2.73 -26.68 12.38
N ASP A 311 3.52 -26.10 13.28
CA ASP A 311 4.99 -26.14 13.24
C ASP A 311 5.56 -27.57 13.25
N ASP A 312 4.87 -28.49 13.91
CA ASP A 312 5.20 -29.92 14.04
C ASP A 312 4.74 -30.76 12.84
N SER A 313 4.05 -30.16 11.87
CA SER A 313 3.60 -30.86 10.66
C SER A 313 4.74 -31.14 9.69
N GLU A 314 4.86 -32.41 9.31
CA GLU A 314 5.76 -32.86 8.22
C GLU A 314 5.02 -33.06 6.89
N ALA A 315 3.78 -32.55 6.78
CA ALA A 315 2.99 -32.64 5.58
C ALA A 315 3.62 -31.86 4.43
N ARG A 316 3.69 -32.47 3.23
CA ARG A 316 4.32 -31.86 2.06
C ARG A 316 3.65 -32.27 0.75
N LEU A 317 3.73 -31.37 -0.23
CA LEU A 317 3.42 -31.65 -1.63
C LEU A 317 4.69 -32.10 -2.36
N GLU A 318 4.62 -33.17 -3.13
CA GLU A 318 5.67 -33.61 -4.07
C GLU A 318 5.06 -33.78 -5.47
N VAL A 319 5.78 -33.35 -6.50
CA VAL A 319 5.39 -33.51 -7.91
C VAL A 319 6.56 -34.11 -8.66
N THR A 320 6.34 -35.27 -9.27
CA THR A 320 7.34 -35.94 -10.12
C THR A 320 7.01 -35.66 -11.58
N LEU A 321 8.00 -35.19 -12.33
CA LEU A 321 7.85 -34.83 -13.74
C LEU A 321 9.12 -35.16 -14.52
N GLU A 322 8.96 -35.32 -15.83
CA GLU A 322 10.03 -35.50 -16.78
C GLU A 322 10.20 -34.23 -17.61
N MET A 323 11.43 -33.74 -17.72
CA MET A 323 11.76 -32.56 -18.52
C MET A 323 13.11 -32.79 -19.19
N ASN A 324 13.20 -32.52 -20.49
CA ASN A 324 14.40 -32.81 -21.30
C ASN A 324 14.89 -34.27 -21.19
N GLY A 325 13.98 -35.23 -21.02
CA GLY A 325 14.28 -36.65 -20.85
C GLY A 325 14.87 -37.03 -19.49
N VAL A 326 14.80 -36.14 -18.49
CA VAL A 326 15.25 -36.39 -17.12
C VAL A 326 14.06 -36.30 -16.17
N GLU A 327 13.86 -37.35 -15.38
CA GLU A 327 12.87 -37.37 -14.31
C GLU A 327 13.41 -36.65 -13.06
N GLN A 328 12.54 -35.86 -12.43
CA GLN A 328 12.85 -35.15 -11.19
C GLN A 328 11.60 -34.94 -10.35
N THR A 329 11.81 -34.78 -9.04
CA THR A 329 10.75 -34.49 -8.08
C THR A 329 10.99 -33.11 -7.47
N ILE A 330 9.95 -32.28 -7.47
CA ILE A 330 9.91 -30.99 -6.79
C ILE A 330 8.91 -31.05 -5.64
N GLY A 331 9.11 -30.31 -4.55
CA GLY A 331 8.15 -30.36 -3.44
C GLY A 331 8.28 -29.26 -2.38
N ALA A 332 7.21 -28.95 -1.67
CA ALA A 332 7.21 -27.95 -0.59
C ALA A 332 6.41 -28.44 0.63
N LYS A 333 6.78 -27.97 1.83
CA LYS A 333 6.00 -28.25 3.03
C LYS A 333 4.70 -27.44 3.00
N LEU A 334 3.58 -28.06 3.38
CA LEU A 334 2.28 -27.39 3.35
C LEU A 334 2.15 -26.31 4.43
N LYS A 335 2.83 -26.49 5.57
CA LYS A 335 2.81 -25.50 6.67
C LYS A 335 3.37 -24.12 6.29
N ASP A 336 4.23 -24.05 5.28
CA ASP A 336 4.88 -22.81 4.87
C ASP A 336 3.94 -21.91 4.05
N LEU A 337 2.85 -22.48 3.50
CA LEU A 337 1.80 -21.79 2.74
C LEU A 337 0.80 -21.13 3.69
N ALA A 338 1.21 -20.01 4.27
CA ALA A 338 0.40 -19.23 5.20
C ALA A 338 -0.49 -18.23 4.46
N ASN A 339 -1.73 -18.08 4.96
CA ASN A 339 -2.61 -16.99 4.57
C ASN A 339 -2.15 -15.65 5.18
N ALA A 340 -2.88 -14.56 4.90
CA ALA A 340 -2.56 -13.21 5.42
C ALA A 340 -2.52 -13.12 6.95
N TYR A 341 -3.09 -14.10 7.67
CA TYR A 341 -3.10 -14.17 9.13
C TYR A 341 -1.99 -15.08 9.69
N GLY A 342 -1.08 -15.57 8.85
CA GLY A 342 0.01 -16.45 9.27
C GLY A 342 -0.41 -17.89 9.54
N LEU A 343 -1.59 -18.33 9.09
CA LEU A 343 -2.11 -19.67 9.30
C LEU A 343 -2.06 -20.49 8.00
N SER A 344 -1.60 -21.74 8.10
CA SER A 344 -1.69 -22.73 7.00
C SER A 344 -2.74 -23.79 7.37
N VAL A 345 -3.83 -23.83 6.60
CA VAL A 345 -5.01 -24.64 6.91
C VAL A 345 -5.71 -25.17 5.66
N TRP A 346 -6.27 -26.36 5.78
CA TRP A 346 -7.34 -26.87 4.93
C TRP A 346 -8.65 -26.81 5.69
N ASN A 347 -9.57 -25.98 5.21
CA ASN A 347 -10.90 -25.81 5.80
C ASN A 347 -11.90 -26.75 5.13
N LEU A 348 -12.93 -27.19 5.86
CA LEU A 348 -14.08 -27.83 5.22
C LEU A 348 -14.73 -26.85 4.24
N THR A 349 -15.46 -27.37 3.25
CA THR A 349 -16.18 -26.58 2.24
C THR A 349 -15.35 -25.73 1.28
N THR A 350 -14.01 -25.80 1.33
CA THR A 350 -13.15 -25.03 0.44
C THR A 350 -12.54 -25.89 -0.67
N THR A 351 -12.22 -25.23 -1.78
CA THR A 351 -11.33 -25.77 -2.81
C THR A 351 -9.98 -25.06 -2.71
N VAL A 352 -8.90 -25.84 -2.65
CA VAL A 352 -7.51 -25.37 -2.64
C VAL A 352 -6.86 -25.77 -3.94
N THR A 353 -6.51 -24.80 -4.78
CA THR A 353 -5.80 -25.04 -6.03
C THR A 353 -4.34 -24.64 -5.88
N TYR A 354 -3.46 -25.63 -5.90
CA TYR A 354 -2.02 -25.42 -5.84
C TYR A 354 -1.48 -25.07 -7.23
N LYS A 355 -0.87 -23.90 -7.34
CA LYS A 355 -0.21 -23.39 -8.53
C LYS A 355 1.30 -23.55 -8.44
N ILE A 356 1.87 -24.30 -9.37
CA ILE A 356 3.31 -24.51 -9.50
C ILE A 356 3.83 -23.54 -10.57
N SER A 357 4.74 -22.63 -10.21
CA SER A 357 5.24 -21.62 -11.14
C SER A 357 6.74 -21.35 -10.97
N LEU A 358 7.37 -20.71 -11.96
CA LEU A 358 8.72 -20.15 -11.80
C LEU A 358 8.73 -18.70 -11.27
N ASP A 359 7.54 -18.14 -10.96
CA ASP A 359 7.39 -16.72 -10.59
C ASP A 359 7.27 -16.61 -9.07
N GLN A 360 8.10 -15.74 -8.48
CA GLN A 360 7.91 -15.26 -7.10
C GLN A 360 6.91 -14.08 -7.07
N ASN A 361 6.23 -13.86 -5.96
CA ASN A 361 5.54 -12.60 -5.66
C ASN A 361 6.50 -11.40 -5.81
N VAL A 362 6.06 -10.24 -6.31
CA VAL A 362 6.91 -9.03 -6.46
C VAL A 362 6.57 -8.01 -5.39
N GLU A 363 7.57 -7.58 -4.64
CA GLU A 363 7.48 -6.54 -3.62
C GLU A 363 8.43 -5.40 -3.98
N LEU A 364 7.96 -4.15 -3.88
CA LEU A 364 8.75 -2.95 -4.21
C LEU A 364 8.30 -1.70 -3.42
N GLU A 365 9.26 -0.97 -2.87
CA GLU A 365 9.09 0.25 -2.07
C GLU A 365 10.16 1.30 -2.43
N LEU A 366 9.87 2.59 -2.22
CA LEU A 366 10.81 3.70 -2.47
C LEU A 366 11.20 4.36 -1.14
N ASN A 367 12.46 4.79 -1.01
CA ASN A 367 12.94 5.44 0.21
C ASN A 367 12.28 6.80 0.46
N LYS A 368 11.94 7.47 -0.63
CA LYS A 368 11.37 8.80 -0.67
C LYS A 368 10.63 8.95 -1.98
N ASP A 369 9.44 9.51 -1.89
CA ASP A 369 8.51 9.72 -2.99
C ASP A 369 8.14 11.22 -3.13
N VAL A 370 8.84 12.12 -2.43
CA VAL A 370 8.63 13.58 -2.50
C VAL A 370 9.96 14.32 -2.58
N PHE A 371 10.13 15.20 -3.56
CA PHE A 371 11.37 15.97 -3.76
C PHE A 371 11.10 17.45 -4.08
N VAL A 372 12.07 18.31 -3.75
CA VAL A 372 12.05 19.73 -4.15
C VAL A 372 12.82 19.87 -5.47
N ALA A 373 12.16 20.45 -6.47
CA ALA A 373 12.75 20.74 -7.77
C ALA A 373 13.67 21.97 -7.67
N SER A 374 14.88 21.73 -7.19
CA SER A 374 15.91 22.76 -6.93
C SER A 374 16.91 22.91 -8.08
N GLY A 375 16.78 22.11 -9.14
CA GLY A 375 17.77 22.00 -10.22
C GLY A 375 18.88 20.98 -9.92
N ALA A 376 18.99 20.50 -8.68
CA ALA A 376 19.81 19.35 -8.33
C ALA A 376 19.07 18.04 -8.65
N ASP A 377 19.84 16.96 -8.82
CA ASP A 377 19.27 15.64 -9.07
C ASP A 377 18.51 15.12 -7.82
N ALA A 378 17.28 14.66 -8.02
CA ALA A 378 16.52 13.92 -7.02
C ALA A 378 16.95 12.45 -7.06
N VAL A 379 17.42 11.94 -5.92
CA VAL A 379 17.95 10.59 -5.78
C VAL A 379 16.95 9.73 -5.03
N ILE A 380 16.53 8.62 -5.64
CA ILE A 380 15.61 7.65 -5.07
C ILE A 380 16.35 6.33 -4.92
N TYR A 381 16.23 5.71 -3.76
CA TYR A 381 16.67 4.33 -3.55
C TYR A 381 15.46 3.42 -3.51
N VAL A 382 15.55 2.31 -4.23
CA VAL A 382 14.45 1.37 -4.44
C VAL A 382 14.73 0.11 -3.63
N LYS A 383 13.79 -0.26 -2.76
CA LYS A 383 13.73 -1.61 -2.21
C LYS A 383 12.88 -2.46 -3.12
N SER A 384 13.38 -3.60 -3.54
CA SER A 384 12.58 -4.58 -4.26
C SER A 384 13.12 -5.97 -4.02
N ASN A 385 12.22 -6.96 -4.04
CA ASN A 385 12.59 -8.38 -3.98
C ASN A 385 13.03 -8.95 -5.35
N CYS A 386 13.16 -8.12 -6.39
CA CYS A 386 13.62 -8.49 -7.73
C CYS A 386 14.57 -7.45 -8.31
N ASP A 387 15.46 -7.84 -9.23
CA ASP A 387 16.13 -6.92 -10.14
C ASP A 387 15.10 -6.24 -11.04
N TRP A 388 15.33 -4.97 -11.35
CA TRP A 388 14.33 -4.17 -12.03
C TRP A 388 14.93 -3.24 -13.08
N GLU A 389 14.13 -2.97 -14.11
CA GLU A 389 14.34 -1.89 -15.06
C GLU A 389 13.19 -0.89 -14.88
N CYS A 390 13.52 0.38 -14.72
CA CYS A 390 12.58 1.45 -14.51
C CYS A 390 12.52 2.36 -15.73
N THR A 391 11.29 2.68 -16.14
CA THR A 391 11.01 3.70 -17.14
C THR A 391 10.23 4.85 -16.50
N LEU A 392 10.47 6.07 -16.98
CA LEU A 392 9.75 7.25 -16.55
C LEU A 392 8.61 7.50 -17.54
N SER A 393 7.38 7.59 -17.05
CA SER A 393 6.22 7.90 -17.89
C SER A 393 5.51 9.16 -17.38
N ASP A 394 5.11 10.00 -18.33
CA ASP A 394 4.27 11.20 -18.15
C ASP A 394 4.73 12.25 -17.11
N PRO A 395 5.74 13.08 -17.43
CA PRO A 395 6.14 14.22 -16.59
C PRO A 395 5.14 15.40 -16.62
N ASN A 396 4.03 15.29 -17.37
CA ASN A 396 3.19 16.44 -17.75
C ASN A 396 1.86 16.54 -16.98
N GLY A 397 1.63 15.73 -15.94
CA GLY A 397 0.53 15.89 -14.98
C GLY A 397 0.65 17.11 -14.05
N ILE A 398 1.38 18.15 -14.45
CA ILE A 398 1.53 19.40 -13.69
C ILE A 398 0.32 20.29 -14.00
N THR A 399 -0.64 20.35 -13.09
CA THR A 399 -1.76 21.31 -13.19
C THR A 399 -1.27 22.73 -12.87
N GLY A 400 -1.25 23.63 -13.85
CA GLY A 400 -0.95 25.06 -13.67
C GLY A 400 -0.53 25.78 -14.95
N ASN A 401 -1.11 26.96 -15.21
CA ASN A 401 -0.95 27.72 -16.46
C ASN A 401 0.35 28.54 -16.50
N ALA A 402 1.50 27.89 -16.72
CA ALA A 402 2.77 28.40 -17.29
C ALA A 402 3.97 27.67 -16.66
N ALA A 403 4.32 26.51 -17.21
CA ALA A 403 5.46 25.68 -16.77
C ALA A 403 6.73 25.97 -17.59
N PRO A 404 7.91 25.67 -17.02
CA PRO A 404 8.59 24.47 -17.49
C PRO A 404 8.61 23.37 -16.41
N ALA A 405 8.49 22.12 -16.86
CA ALA A 405 8.29 20.93 -16.05
C ALA A 405 9.32 20.79 -14.91
N LEU A 406 8.88 20.37 -13.72
CA LEU A 406 9.71 20.28 -12.50
C LEU A 406 10.84 19.23 -12.58
N CYS A 407 10.83 18.37 -13.60
CA CYS A 407 11.90 17.43 -13.90
C CYS A 407 12.04 17.23 -15.41
N LYS A 408 13.19 16.69 -15.82
CA LYS A 408 13.40 16.24 -17.20
C LYS A 408 12.54 15.01 -17.50
N PRO A 409 12.19 14.80 -18.79
CA PRO A 409 11.34 13.68 -19.21
C PRO A 409 12.05 12.32 -19.22
N THR A 410 13.33 12.26 -18.88
CA THR A 410 14.14 11.03 -18.89
C THR A 410 14.92 10.90 -17.58
N MET A 411 15.08 9.66 -17.12
CA MET A 411 15.96 9.33 -15.98
C MET A 411 17.42 9.67 -16.32
N LYS A 412 18.20 10.03 -15.30
CA LYS A 412 19.64 10.25 -15.43
C LYS A 412 20.42 9.07 -14.89
N GLY A 413 21.49 8.70 -15.59
CA GLY A 413 22.33 7.58 -15.20
C GLY A 413 21.64 6.24 -15.47
N SER A 414 21.76 5.30 -14.53
CA SER A 414 21.20 3.96 -14.69
C SER A 414 19.67 3.98 -14.62
N THR A 415 19.04 3.28 -15.55
CA THR A 415 17.59 3.00 -15.55
C THR A 415 17.26 1.62 -15.01
N SER A 416 18.27 0.84 -14.62
CA SER A 416 18.11 -0.47 -14.00
C SER A 416 18.70 -0.46 -12.60
N GLY A 417 18.16 -1.29 -11.73
CA GLY A 417 18.71 -1.52 -10.42
C GLY A 417 18.58 -2.96 -9.99
N VAL A 418 19.40 -3.30 -9.01
CA VAL A 418 19.44 -4.64 -8.44
C VAL A 418 18.37 -4.80 -7.36
N GLN A 419 18.01 -6.05 -7.07
CA GLN A 419 17.27 -6.42 -5.87
C GLN A 419 17.93 -5.79 -4.62
N SER A 420 17.12 -5.19 -3.75
CA SER A 420 17.61 -4.50 -2.55
C SER A 420 16.55 -4.50 -1.44
N ASP A 421 16.95 -4.80 -0.21
CA ASP A 421 16.13 -4.73 1.01
C ASP A 421 16.41 -3.44 1.83
N SER A 422 17.34 -2.61 1.37
CA SER A 422 17.78 -1.35 1.99
C SER A 422 17.63 -0.15 1.04
N PHE A 423 17.60 1.04 1.64
CA PHE A 423 17.44 2.31 0.92
C PHE A 423 18.76 3.08 0.73
N ASP A 424 19.90 2.44 0.87
CA ASP A 424 21.22 3.08 0.76
C ASP A 424 22.11 2.42 -0.32
N ASN A 425 21.56 1.51 -1.11
CA ASN A 425 22.30 0.77 -2.14
C ASN A 425 22.44 1.59 -3.44
N GLU A 426 23.65 2.05 -3.73
CA GLU A 426 23.99 2.82 -4.93
C GLU A 426 23.66 2.13 -6.26
N ASN A 427 23.61 0.79 -6.29
CA ASN A 427 23.23 0.02 -7.49
C ASN A 427 21.71 -0.21 -7.59
N ALA A 428 20.95 0.12 -6.56
CA ALA A 428 19.47 0.13 -6.56
C ALA A 428 18.95 1.58 -6.49
N LYS A 429 19.72 2.49 -7.09
CA LYS A 429 19.48 3.93 -7.07
C LYS A 429 18.96 4.41 -8.42
N LEU A 430 17.90 5.19 -8.37
CA LEU A 430 17.36 5.97 -9.46
C LEU A 430 17.69 7.45 -9.28
N THR A 431 17.89 8.14 -10.39
CA THR A 431 18.17 9.57 -10.37
C THR A 431 17.26 10.30 -11.36
N LEU A 432 16.52 11.27 -10.83
CA LEU A 432 15.65 12.17 -11.57
C LEU A 432 16.31 13.54 -11.66
N GLU A 433 16.53 14.05 -12.86
CA GLU A 433 16.99 15.43 -13.03
C GLU A 433 15.83 16.40 -12.76
N THR A 434 15.91 17.16 -11.67
CA THR A 434 14.93 18.21 -11.39
C THR A 434 15.29 19.51 -12.12
N ILE A 435 14.30 20.35 -12.36
CA ILE A 435 14.46 21.67 -12.98
C ILE A 435 14.08 22.72 -11.95
N GLN A 436 15.00 23.65 -11.65
CA GLN A 436 14.72 24.76 -10.74
C GLN A 436 13.78 25.77 -11.38
N PRO A 437 12.58 26.02 -10.81
CA PRO A 437 11.72 27.11 -11.29
C PRO A 437 12.38 28.45 -10.99
N THR A 438 12.34 29.37 -11.94
CA THR A 438 12.94 30.72 -11.82
C THR A 438 11.96 31.75 -11.24
N ASP A 439 10.71 31.37 -10.98
CA ASP A 439 9.67 32.21 -10.39
C ASP A 439 9.39 31.83 -8.93
N THR A 440 8.66 32.70 -8.21
CA THR A 440 8.35 32.52 -6.78
C THR A 440 7.02 31.78 -6.54
N GLU A 441 6.42 31.18 -7.57
CA GLU A 441 5.12 30.52 -7.45
C GLU A 441 5.24 29.12 -6.84
N THR A 442 4.26 28.75 -6.00
CA THR A 442 4.20 27.40 -5.40
C THR A 442 3.55 26.42 -6.37
N ARG A 443 4.27 25.35 -6.74
CA ARG A 443 3.83 24.32 -7.68
C ARG A 443 4.07 22.93 -7.10
N LYS A 444 3.21 21.98 -7.48
CA LYS A 444 3.31 20.54 -7.16
C LYS A 444 3.00 19.72 -8.40
N GLY A 445 3.87 18.79 -8.75
CA GLY A 445 3.70 17.84 -9.86
C GLY A 445 3.93 16.42 -9.38
N LYS A 446 3.41 15.45 -10.13
CA LYS A 446 3.68 14.02 -9.91
C LYS A 446 4.25 13.40 -11.18
N VAL A 447 5.13 12.43 -11.01
CA VAL A 447 5.74 11.66 -12.10
C VAL A 447 5.59 10.18 -11.80
N LYS A 448 5.30 9.38 -12.83
CA LYS A 448 5.13 7.95 -12.69
C LYS A 448 6.42 7.21 -13.06
N LEU A 449 6.86 6.33 -12.17
CA LEU A 449 7.92 5.36 -12.37
C LEU A 449 7.31 3.99 -12.64
N THR A 450 7.64 3.38 -13.77
CA THR A 450 7.19 2.04 -14.13
C THR A 450 8.37 1.09 -14.11
N PHE A 451 8.39 0.21 -13.11
CA PHE A 451 9.37 -0.85 -12.93
C PHE A 451 8.93 -2.10 -13.66
N THR A 452 9.85 -2.78 -14.31
CA THR A 452 9.72 -4.10 -14.93
C THR A 452 10.81 -4.99 -14.37
N PHE A 453 10.62 -6.31 -14.38
CA PHE A 453 11.54 -7.22 -13.69
C PHE A 453 12.08 -8.22 -14.71
N PRO A 454 13.36 -8.10 -15.13
CA PRO A 454 13.95 -9.02 -16.12
C PRO A 454 13.85 -10.49 -15.70
N SER A 455 13.89 -10.76 -14.39
CA SER A 455 13.74 -12.09 -13.81
C SER A 455 12.29 -12.60 -13.78
N LYS A 456 11.30 -11.73 -14.00
CA LYS A 456 9.87 -12.06 -14.09
C LYS A 456 9.24 -11.36 -15.31
N PRO A 457 9.57 -11.82 -16.54
CA PRO A 457 9.16 -11.15 -17.76
C PRO A 457 7.64 -10.90 -17.81
N GLY A 458 7.23 -9.66 -18.08
CA GLY A 458 5.82 -9.26 -18.12
C GLY A 458 5.24 -8.72 -16.81
N LYS A 459 5.96 -8.81 -15.68
CA LYS A 459 5.57 -8.14 -14.43
C LYS A 459 6.00 -6.68 -14.42
N THR A 460 5.09 -5.79 -13.98
CA THR A 460 5.37 -4.37 -13.77
C THR A 460 4.88 -3.89 -12.40
N VAL A 461 5.60 -2.93 -11.80
CA VAL A 461 5.17 -2.20 -10.60
C VAL A 461 5.24 -0.70 -10.90
N GLU A 462 4.20 0.05 -10.56
CA GLU A 462 4.18 1.51 -10.74
C GLU A 462 4.28 2.24 -9.40
N LYS A 463 5.05 3.33 -9.36
CA LYS A 463 5.15 4.25 -8.22
C LYS A 463 4.99 5.69 -8.68
N GLU A 464 4.42 6.53 -7.82
CA GLU A 464 4.33 7.97 -8.06
C GLU A 464 5.38 8.71 -7.21
N VAL A 465 6.05 9.68 -7.82
CA VAL A 465 6.97 10.60 -7.14
C VAL A 465 6.46 12.02 -7.29
N THR A 466 6.34 12.73 -6.19
CA THR A 466 5.90 14.11 -6.10
C THR A 466 7.10 15.07 -6.18
N LEU A 467 6.96 16.15 -6.95
CA LEU A 467 7.93 17.24 -7.06
C LEU A 467 7.29 18.57 -6.66
N THR A 468 8.00 19.43 -5.92
CA THR A 468 7.52 20.76 -5.50
C THR A 468 8.49 21.90 -5.87
N SER A 469 8.00 23.14 -6.06
CA SER A 469 8.85 24.32 -6.28
C SER A 469 9.48 24.87 -4.99
N SER A 470 10.63 25.55 -5.13
CA SER A 470 11.57 25.89 -4.06
C SER A 470 11.10 26.98 -3.08
N LEU A 471 10.96 26.65 -1.79
CA LEU A 471 11.32 27.45 -0.57
C LEU A 471 10.77 26.80 0.73
N MET A 472 10.86 25.48 0.84
CA MET A 472 10.53 24.72 2.05
C MET A 472 11.73 23.83 2.40
N VAL A 473 12.24 23.94 3.62
CA VAL A 473 13.38 23.13 4.09
C VAL A 473 12.93 22.19 5.20
N GLU A 474 13.02 20.89 4.94
CA GLU A 474 12.82 19.83 5.93
C GLU A 474 14.01 19.83 6.90
N TYR A 475 13.78 20.00 8.21
CA TYR A 475 14.88 19.88 9.17
C TYR A 475 14.44 19.44 10.58
N PRO A 476 15.09 18.41 11.16
CA PRO A 476 16.07 17.52 10.54
C PRO A 476 15.43 16.66 9.43
N THR A 477 16.25 16.09 8.55
CA THR A 477 15.77 15.22 7.46
C THR A 477 14.98 14.03 8.02
N GLY A 478 13.83 13.71 7.41
CA GLY A 478 12.90 12.67 7.87
C GLY A 478 11.91 13.15 8.92
N SER A 479 11.69 14.47 9.05
CA SER A 479 10.77 15.03 10.05
C SER A 479 9.59 15.75 9.41
N ASP A 480 8.48 15.79 10.15
CA ASP A 480 7.29 16.56 9.76
C ASP A 480 7.43 18.07 10.05
N ILE A 481 8.64 18.51 10.37
CA ILE A 481 8.95 19.90 10.70
C ILE A 481 9.58 20.54 9.48
N TRP A 482 8.90 21.57 8.98
CA TRP A 482 9.33 22.31 7.82
C TRP A 482 9.68 23.73 8.20
N TYR A 483 10.64 24.31 7.53
CA TYR A 483 11.01 25.70 7.72
C TYR A 483 10.73 26.45 6.44
N LYS A 484 9.90 27.49 6.58
CA LYS A 484 9.66 28.45 5.53
C LYS A 484 10.70 29.54 5.64
N LEU A 485 11.41 29.74 4.54
CA LEU A 485 12.31 30.88 4.39
C LEU A 485 11.51 32.06 3.88
N SER A 486 11.61 33.19 4.58
CA SER A 486 10.98 34.45 4.19
C SER A 486 12.06 35.53 4.07
N GLN A 487 11.83 36.54 3.24
CA GLN A 487 12.74 37.67 3.09
C GLN A 487 12.12 38.90 3.76
N GLY A 488 12.88 39.60 4.61
CA GLY A 488 12.45 40.77 5.38
C GLY A 488 13.42 41.95 5.26
N SER A 489 13.16 43.06 5.95
CA SER A 489 14.07 44.22 5.99
C SER A 489 14.11 44.90 7.37
N MET A 490 15.30 45.33 7.86
CA MET A 490 15.50 45.88 9.21
C MET A 490 16.41 47.12 9.21
N SER A 491 16.24 48.04 10.18
CA SER A 491 17.04 49.28 10.24
C SER A 491 18.39 49.13 10.97
N CYS A 492 19.37 49.98 10.67
CA CYS A 492 20.68 50.06 11.37
C CYS A 492 20.57 50.34 12.87
N HIS A 493 19.58 51.12 13.29
CA HIS A 493 19.34 51.38 14.71
C HIS A 493 18.84 50.12 15.42
N ASP A 494 17.85 49.45 14.82
CA ASP A 494 17.27 48.20 15.34
C ASP A 494 18.31 47.07 15.38
N LEU A 495 19.24 47.05 14.42
CA LEU A 495 20.34 46.08 14.37
C LEU A 495 21.28 46.17 15.58
N MET A 496 21.52 47.38 16.11
CA MET A 496 22.42 47.60 17.25
C MET A 496 21.74 47.43 18.61
N THR A 497 20.39 47.42 18.64
CA THR A 497 19.59 47.36 19.87
C THR A 497 18.86 46.03 20.07
N THR A 498 18.64 45.25 19.01
CA THR A 498 18.10 43.90 19.13
C THR A 498 19.21 42.92 19.52
N ASP A 499 18.93 42.07 20.51
CA ASP A 499 19.68 40.82 20.68
C ASP A 499 19.45 40.03 19.39
N THR A 500 20.44 40.06 18.50
CA THR A 500 20.33 39.39 17.20
C THR A 500 20.00 37.93 17.51
N PRO A 501 18.91 37.35 16.96
CA PRO A 501 18.51 35.99 17.30
C PRO A 501 19.71 35.08 17.15
N THR A 502 20.04 34.35 18.21
CA THR A 502 21.13 33.38 18.19
C THR A 502 20.72 32.29 17.21
N LEU A 503 21.10 32.47 15.94
CA LEU A 503 21.11 31.37 15.00
C LEU A 503 21.95 30.26 15.64
N PRO A 504 21.57 28.98 15.50
CA PRO A 504 22.40 27.90 16.00
C PRO A 504 23.82 28.14 15.52
N ASP A 505 24.81 28.12 16.42
CA ASP A 505 26.22 28.40 16.10
C ASP A 505 26.82 27.41 15.08
N ASN A 506 26.02 26.44 14.64
CA ASN A 506 26.38 25.45 13.66
C ASN A 506 26.50 26.07 12.26
N ALA A 507 27.75 26.12 11.79
CA ALA A 507 28.14 26.53 10.45
C ALA A 507 27.34 25.81 9.34
N ASP A 508 26.94 24.57 9.59
CA ASP A 508 26.37 23.67 8.60
C ASP A 508 24.91 24.02 8.26
N PHE A 509 24.11 24.44 9.24
CA PHE A 509 22.71 24.80 9.00
C PHE A 509 22.57 26.08 8.16
N ALA A 510 23.37 27.11 8.45
CA ALA A 510 23.35 28.34 7.64
C ALA A 510 23.98 28.13 6.26
N THR A 511 25.00 27.27 6.15
CA THR A 511 25.57 26.85 4.86
C THR A 511 24.56 26.06 4.03
N ALA A 512 23.77 25.19 4.65
CA ALA A 512 22.69 24.45 3.98
C ALA A 512 21.61 25.41 3.45
N ILE A 513 21.18 26.39 4.26
CA ILE A 513 20.23 27.41 3.82
C ILE A 513 20.80 28.25 2.68
N ALA A 514 22.05 28.75 2.79
CA ALA A 514 22.69 29.57 1.77
C ALA A 514 22.79 28.84 0.41
N LYS A 515 23.08 27.53 0.44
CA LYS A 515 23.05 26.68 -0.75
C LYS A 515 21.65 26.52 -1.34
N VAL A 516 20.62 26.38 -0.51
CA VAL A 516 19.22 26.23 -0.94
C VAL A 516 18.66 27.51 -1.56
N VAL A 517 18.98 28.69 -1.02
CA VAL A 517 18.44 29.98 -1.52
C VAL A 517 19.35 30.69 -2.53
N GLY A 518 20.51 30.12 -2.86
CA GLY A 518 21.44 30.67 -3.85
C GLY A 518 22.07 32.02 -3.48
N ALA A 519 22.09 32.38 -2.19
CA ALA A 519 22.65 33.64 -1.72
C ALA A 519 24.16 33.51 -1.46
N ASP A 520 24.96 34.46 -1.99
CA ASP A 520 26.43 34.48 -1.90
C ASP A 520 26.96 35.05 -0.56
N VAL A 521 26.24 34.82 0.55
CA VAL A 521 26.59 35.35 1.87
C VAL A 521 26.18 34.36 2.96
N THR A 522 27.12 34.02 3.85
CA THR A 522 26.86 33.02 4.88
C THR A 522 26.70 33.60 6.28
N TYR A 523 27.23 34.80 6.60
CA TYR A 523 27.09 35.42 7.94
C TYR A 523 27.20 36.95 7.93
N SER A 524 26.47 37.63 8.83
CA SER A 524 26.64 39.04 9.21
C SER A 524 27.20 39.10 10.63
N ARG A 525 28.36 39.73 10.83
CA ARG A 525 28.96 39.79 12.18
C ARG A 525 29.44 41.19 12.61
N GLU A 526 29.62 42.16 11.70
CA GLU A 526 30.19 43.47 12.08
C GLU A 526 29.62 44.65 11.29
N LEU A 527 29.23 45.72 12.01
CA LEU A 527 28.92 47.03 11.44
C LEU A 527 30.20 47.85 11.30
N VAL A 528 30.43 48.50 10.16
CA VAL A 528 31.61 49.33 9.88
C VAL A 528 31.20 50.71 9.36
N ALA A 529 32.02 51.73 9.60
CA ALA A 529 31.84 53.08 9.09
C ALA A 529 33.03 53.51 8.23
N THR A 530 32.77 54.23 7.15
CA THR A 530 33.77 54.70 6.18
C THR A 530 33.57 56.18 5.87
N ARG A 531 34.62 56.99 5.97
CA ARG A 531 34.55 58.45 5.74
C ARG A 531 35.10 58.84 4.36
N THR A 532 34.42 59.75 3.67
CA THR A 532 34.79 60.24 2.34
C THR A 532 34.45 61.74 2.18
N GLY A 533 35.20 62.49 1.36
CA GLY A 533 34.91 63.91 1.07
C GLY A 533 34.11 64.13 -0.21
N GLY A 534 33.50 65.32 -0.37
CA GLY A 534 32.88 65.75 -1.63
C GLY A 534 32.11 67.08 -1.51
N THR A 535 31.04 67.25 -2.30
CA THR A 535 30.19 68.45 -2.33
C THR A 535 28.73 68.09 -2.01
N SER A 536 28.03 68.97 -1.31
CA SER A 536 26.62 68.84 -0.98
C SER A 536 25.70 69.00 -2.19
N TYR A 537 24.41 68.79 -1.96
CA TYR A 537 23.38 68.98 -2.99
C TYR A 537 23.28 70.44 -3.45
N ASP A 538 23.45 71.41 -2.54
CA ASP A 538 23.41 72.84 -2.85
C ASP A 538 24.77 73.39 -3.36
N GLY A 539 25.78 72.52 -3.46
CA GLY A 539 27.08 72.82 -4.09
C GLY A 539 28.19 73.21 -3.11
N ASP A 540 27.94 73.19 -1.80
CA ASP A 540 28.90 73.52 -0.76
C ASP A 540 29.85 72.36 -0.43
N PRO A 541 31.09 72.60 0.05
CA PRO A 541 31.99 71.53 0.49
C PRO A 541 31.38 70.70 1.62
N ALA A 542 31.51 69.36 1.51
CA ALA A 542 30.88 68.41 2.42
C ALA A 542 31.74 67.17 2.75
N VAL A 543 31.48 66.58 3.92
CA VAL A 543 32.08 65.30 4.35
C VAL A 543 31.00 64.28 4.61
N PHE A 544 31.22 63.06 4.14
CA PHE A 544 30.28 61.94 4.26
C PHE A 544 30.87 60.83 5.12
N THR A 545 30.05 60.23 5.96
CA THR A 545 30.37 58.98 6.67
C THR A 545 29.30 57.94 6.36
N TYR A 546 29.71 56.86 5.72
CA TYR A 546 28.86 55.73 5.34
C TYR A 546 28.96 54.62 6.37
N PHE A 547 27.83 54.10 6.82
CA PHE A 547 27.77 52.91 7.67
C PHE A 547 27.31 51.73 6.85
N GLY A 548 27.93 50.58 7.02
CA GLY A 548 27.62 49.36 6.28
C GLY A 548 27.90 48.09 7.06
N ILE A 549 27.28 46.99 6.67
CA ILE A 549 27.55 45.67 7.27
C ILE A 549 28.62 44.97 6.45
N ARG A 550 29.65 44.46 7.14
CA ARG A 550 30.64 43.57 6.54
C ARG A 550 30.10 42.13 6.52
N ARG A 551 30.21 41.48 5.38
CA ARG A 551 29.67 40.15 5.08
C ARG A 551 30.74 39.22 4.58
N ALA A 552 30.71 37.97 5.05
CA ALA A 552 31.53 36.90 4.52
C ALA A 552 30.81 36.19 3.38
N LYS A 553 31.53 35.99 2.28
CA LYS A 553 31.10 35.19 1.14
C LYS A 553 31.41 33.72 1.34
N ALA A 554 30.82 32.86 0.50
CA ALA A 554 31.04 31.42 0.51
C ALA A 554 32.51 31.03 0.26
N ASP A 555 33.29 31.91 -0.39
CA ASP A 555 34.72 31.73 -0.67
C ASP A 555 35.66 32.24 0.43
N GLY A 556 35.10 32.80 1.52
CA GLY A 556 35.85 33.36 2.65
C GLY A 556 36.28 34.83 2.49
N SER A 557 36.01 35.48 1.36
CA SER A 557 36.25 36.92 1.18
C SER A 557 35.16 37.77 1.84
N THR A 558 35.44 39.06 2.09
CA THR A 558 34.45 39.98 2.71
C THR A 558 34.04 41.14 1.82
N ILE A 559 32.74 41.48 1.84
CA ILE A 559 32.18 42.67 1.19
C ILE A 559 31.49 43.57 2.22
N VAL A 560 31.48 44.88 1.98
CA VAL A 560 30.73 45.84 2.82
C VAL A 560 29.53 46.34 2.04
N VAL A 561 28.34 46.17 2.62
CA VAL A 561 27.10 46.71 2.06
C VAL A 561 26.72 47.95 2.85
N ASN A 562 26.89 49.11 2.22
CA ASN A 562 26.55 50.41 2.83
C ASN A 562 25.04 50.52 3.00
N LEU A 563 24.65 50.88 4.21
CA LEU A 563 23.27 50.99 4.66
C LEU A 563 22.89 52.45 4.84
N SER A 564 23.64 53.22 5.64
CA SER A 564 23.27 54.59 5.96
C SER A 564 24.43 55.56 5.72
N ARG A 565 24.11 56.86 5.73
CA ARG A 565 25.10 57.91 5.55
C ARG A 565 24.77 59.15 6.36
N ILE A 566 25.78 59.70 7.00
CA ILE A 566 25.76 61.05 7.58
C ILE A 566 26.55 61.99 6.66
N THR A 567 26.01 63.17 6.41
CA THR A 567 26.62 64.24 5.63
C THR A 567 26.80 65.48 6.51
N LEU A 568 27.93 66.14 6.39
CA LEU A 568 28.21 67.44 6.97
C LEU A 568 28.43 68.46 5.87
N GLU A 569 27.78 69.61 5.94
CA GLU A 569 27.83 70.63 4.90
C GLU A 569 28.11 72.01 5.53
N ASN A 570 28.91 72.83 4.84
CA ASN A 570 29.23 74.18 5.31
C ASN A 570 28.25 75.23 4.75
N TYR A 571 27.29 75.67 5.55
CA TYR A 571 26.33 76.70 5.14
C TYR A 571 26.76 78.11 5.58
N GLY A 572 26.90 79.05 4.62
CA GLY A 572 26.87 80.48 4.91
C GLY A 572 28.11 81.11 5.57
N GLY A 573 29.29 80.94 4.96
CA GLY A 573 30.47 81.78 5.26
C GLY A 573 31.25 81.46 6.53
N SER A 574 30.98 80.33 7.20
CA SER A 574 31.77 79.84 8.33
C SER A 574 33.06 79.10 7.88
N THR A 575 34.11 79.08 8.72
CA THR A 575 35.36 78.33 8.46
C THR A 575 35.16 76.86 8.83
N PHE A 576 34.60 76.07 7.93
CA PHE A 576 34.45 74.62 8.12
C PHE A 576 35.82 73.94 8.26
N ASP A 577 36.10 73.39 9.44
CA ASP A 577 37.24 72.51 9.71
C ASP A 577 36.74 71.12 10.11
N GLU A 578 36.94 70.16 9.22
CA GLU A 578 36.49 68.77 9.37
C GLU A 578 37.00 68.07 10.64
N LYS A 579 38.08 68.57 11.26
CA LYS A 579 38.67 68.00 12.48
C LYS A 579 37.88 68.30 13.75
N ASN A 580 37.21 69.46 13.82
CA ASN A 580 36.47 69.88 15.01
C ASN A 580 35.04 69.34 15.04
N PHE A 581 34.49 69.03 13.86
CA PHE A 581 33.03 68.85 13.72
C PHE A 581 32.51 67.43 13.90
N MET A 582 33.33 66.37 13.84
CA MET A 582 32.87 65.04 14.26
C MET A 582 34.00 64.12 14.73
N THR A 583 33.94 63.73 16.00
CA THR A 583 34.80 62.70 16.59
C THR A 583 33.97 61.53 17.12
N TRP A 584 34.50 60.32 16.98
CA TRP A 584 33.87 59.10 17.46
C TRP A 584 34.64 58.65 18.70
N GLY A 585 34.03 58.79 19.88
CA GLY A 585 34.72 58.52 21.15
C GLY A 585 35.96 59.40 21.37
N GLY A 586 35.96 60.64 20.88
CA GLY A 586 37.08 61.58 20.99
C GLY A 586 38.23 61.35 20.00
N THR A 587 38.13 60.35 19.12
CA THR A 587 39.13 60.09 18.06
C THR A 587 38.65 60.66 16.72
N TYR A 588 39.53 61.40 16.04
CA TYR A 588 39.30 61.90 14.69
C TYR A 588 39.74 60.87 13.65
N TYR A 589 38.85 60.59 12.69
CA TYR A 589 39.10 59.69 11.57
C TYR A 589 39.17 60.50 10.26
N PRO A 590 40.30 60.50 9.52
CA PRO A 590 40.46 61.33 8.33
C PRO A 590 39.62 60.81 7.15
N VAL A 591 39.38 61.66 6.15
CA VAL A 591 38.76 61.26 4.88
C VAL A 591 39.56 60.11 4.24
N GLY A 592 38.87 59.04 3.84
CA GLY A 592 39.45 57.81 3.28
C GLY A 592 39.59 56.65 4.28
N SER A 593 39.21 56.85 5.55
CA SER A 593 39.31 55.83 6.59
C SER A 593 38.06 54.95 6.72
N THR A 594 38.24 53.69 7.14
CA THR A 594 37.17 52.73 7.49
C THR A 594 37.45 52.11 8.86
N TRP A 595 36.45 52.02 9.74
CA TRP A 595 36.57 51.45 11.09
C TRP A 595 35.35 50.64 11.52
N THR A 596 35.50 49.78 12.54
CA THR A 596 34.40 48.98 13.10
C THR A 596 33.60 49.78 14.13
N VAL A 597 32.29 49.64 14.05
CA VAL A 597 31.30 50.37 14.84
C VAL A 597 30.68 49.42 15.88
N THR A 598 30.71 49.85 17.12
CA THR A 598 30.30 49.11 18.31
C THR A 598 29.38 50.00 19.15
N LYS A 599 28.65 49.42 20.11
CA LYS A 599 27.75 50.20 20.98
C LYS A 599 28.48 51.34 21.72
N ASP A 600 29.77 51.19 22.01
CA ASP A 600 30.58 52.15 22.78
C ASP A 600 31.14 53.30 21.95
N ASN A 601 31.30 53.12 20.62
CA ASN A 601 31.79 54.15 19.72
C ASN A 601 30.75 54.61 18.69
N TYR A 602 29.58 53.97 18.60
CA TYR A 602 28.50 54.30 17.65
C TYR A 602 27.95 55.72 17.86
N ASN A 603 27.99 56.20 19.10
CA ASN A 603 27.46 57.51 19.44
C ASN A 603 28.47 58.62 19.11
N VAL A 604 28.29 59.25 17.96
CA VAL A 604 29.16 60.33 17.48
C VAL A 604 28.84 61.62 18.19
N LYS A 605 29.87 62.38 18.56
CA LYS A 605 29.67 63.71 19.16
C LYS A 605 30.35 64.80 18.35
N THR A 606 29.73 65.97 18.30
CA THR A 606 30.29 67.16 17.65
C THR A 606 30.66 68.17 18.73
N HIS A 607 31.84 68.77 18.61
CA HIS A 607 32.25 69.89 19.45
C HIS A 607 31.99 71.19 18.68
N VAL A 608 31.31 72.14 19.31
CA VAL A 608 31.07 73.46 18.75
C VAL A 608 31.65 74.45 19.75
N ASP A 609 32.74 75.12 19.37
CA ASP A 609 33.50 76.00 20.27
C ASP A 609 32.61 77.09 20.92
N ASP A 610 31.59 77.56 20.19
CA ASP A 610 30.62 78.56 20.67
C ASP A 610 29.59 78.03 21.70
N MET A 611 29.49 76.71 21.93
CA MET A 611 28.52 76.08 22.85
C MET A 611 29.16 75.40 24.07
N GLY A 612 30.48 75.22 24.09
CA GLY A 612 31.22 74.68 25.25
C GLY A 612 30.83 73.26 25.71
N THR A 613 30.05 72.49 24.94
CA THR A 613 29.57 71.13 25.29
C THR A 613 29.45 70.21 24.06
N ASP A 614 29.62 68.90 24.26
CA ASP A 614 29.55 67.89 23.19
C ASP A 614 28.13 67.30 23.02
N LEU A 615 27.55 67.37 21.82
CA LEU A 615 26.22 66.81 21.51
C LEU A 615 26.29 65.57 20.61
N SER A 616 25.41 64.59 20.85
CA SER A 616 25.33 63.41 19.98
C SER A 616 24.67 63.74 18.64
N VAL A 617 25.28 63.31 17.53
CA VAL A 617 24.69 63.47 16.18
C VAL A 617 23.40 62.66 15.99
N TRP A 618 23.17 61.67 16.86
CA TRP A 618 21.96 60.86 16.85
C TRP A 618 20.88 61.43 17.78
N GLN A 619 21.18 62.41 18.66
CA GLN A 619 20.17 63.01 19.53
C GLN A 619 19.17 63.90 18.79
N SER A 620 19.41 64.26 17.52
CA SER A 620 18.40 64.94 16.69
C SER A 620 17.28 64.01 16.22
N THR A 621 17.33 62.70 16.50
CA THR A 621 16.39 61.72 15.93
C THR A 621 15.04 61.63 16.63
N ALA A 622 14.73 62.49 17.60
CA ALA A 622 13.41 62.50 18.21
C ALA A 622 12.37 63.20 17.33
N MET A 623 12.25 62.85 16.03
CA MET A 623 11.14 63.26 15.14
C MET A 623 11.22 62.62 13.73
N GLY A 624 10.12 61.97 13.29
CA GLY A 624 9.67 61.85 11.88
C GLY A 624 10.44 60.99 10.86
N ASN A 625 9.70 60.21 10.06
CA ASN A 625 10.25 59.23 9.11
C ASN A 625 10.73 59.78 7.75
N TRP A 626 10.44 61.04 7.39
CA TRP A 626 10.98 61.72 6.20
C TRP A 626 11.06 63.22 6.52
N GLY A 627 12.24 63.84 6.43
CA GLY A 627 12.38 65.28 6.68
C GLY A 627 13.81 65.79 6.65
N TYR A 628 13.96 67.05 6.20
CA TYR A 628 15.16 67.87 6.40
C TYR A 628 15.23 68.27 7.88
N ASP A 629 16.16 67.72 8.66
CA ASP A 629 16.37 68.12 10.05
C ASP A 629 17.32 69.33 10.10
N GLN A 630 16.78 70.55 10.02
CA GLN A 630 17.46 71.72 10.57
C GLN A 630 17.01 71.87 12.03
N ALA A 631 17.89 71.60 12.99
CA ALA A 631 17.61 71.90 14.40
C ALA A 631 17.47 73.43 14.56
N TYR A 632 16.24 73.92 14.61
CA TYR A 632 15.94 75.31 15.02
C TYR A 632 15.66 75.30 16.53
N ASP A 633 16.59 75.80 17.33
CA ASP A 633 16.29 76.19 18.71
C ASP A 633 15.64 77.59 18.68
N TYR A 634 14.34 77.67 18.99
CA TYR A 634 13.59 78.93 19.01
C TYR A 634 13.97 79.85 20.19
N SER A 635 14.85 79.42 21.10
CA SER A 635 15.27 80.21 22.25
C SER A 635 16.51 81.09 22.02
N SER A 636 17.17 80.98 20.86
CA SER A 636 18.36 81.78 20.52
C SER A 636 18.39 82.24 19.07
N SER A 637 18.26 83.55 18.84
CA SER A 637 18.29 84.16 17.49
C SER A 637 19.69 84.27 16.87
N THR A 638 20.71 83.67 17.48
CA THR A 638 22.12 83.71 17.02
C THR A 638 22.71 82.35 16.62
N PHE A 639 22.00 81.23 16.79
CA PHE A 639 22.57 79.91 16.54
C PHE A 639 21.83 79.16 15.42
N ARG A 640 22.41 79.19 14.21
CA ARG A 640 22.10 78.24 13.14
C ARG A 640 23.16 77.14 13.18
N TYR A 641 22.78 75.89 13.42
CA TYR A 641 23.71 74.77 13.29
C TYR A 641 24.18 74.67 11.81
N PRO A 642 25.50 74.66 11.52
CA PRO A 642 25.97 74.49 10.15
C PRO A 642 25.67 73.07 9.60
N GLY A 643 24.59 72.93 8.82
CA GLY A 643 24.45 71.97 7.71
C GLY A 643 24.67 70.46 7.94
N TYR A 644 24.29 69.90 9.08
CA TYR A 644 24.31 68.43 9.28
C TYR A 644 23.07 67.79 8.63
N TYR A 645 23.27 66.78 7.78
CA TYR A 645 22.17 66.00 7.18
C TYR A 645 22.40 64.50 7.37
N THR A 646 21.40 63.81 7.90
CA THR A 646 21.43 62.35 8.03
C THR A 646 20.44 61.72 7.05
N ILE A 647 20.89 60.81 6.19
CA ILE A 647 20.01 60.06 5.30
C ILE A 647 19.61 58.77 5.99
N LYS A 648 18.30 58.63 6.28
CA LYS A 648 17.69 57.54 7.05
C LYS A 648 17.40 56.27 6.23
N ASN A 649 18.16 55.94 5.19
CA ASN A 649 17.90 54.68 4.47
C ASN A 649 18.50 53.47 5.21
N ASN A 650 18.10 53.28 6.45
CA ASN A 650 18.79 52.38 7.37
C ASN A 650 18.45 50.90 7.13
N LYS A 651 17.63 50.60 6.12
CA LYS A 651 16.95 49.31 5.97
C LYS A 651 17.73 48.32 5.09
N PHE A 652 18.17 47.21 5.66
CA PHE A 652 18.82 46.10 4.94
C PHE A 652 17.89 44.89 4.81
N GLY A 653 17.91 44.22 3.66
CA GLY A 653 17.08 43.04 3.38
C GLY A 653 17.69 41.75 3.92
N TYR A 654 17.07 41.10 4.88
CA TYR A 654 17.54 39.86 5.49
C TYR A 654 16.64 38.68 5.09
N TYR A 655 17.08 37.45 5.36
CA TYR A 655 16.20 36.28 5.31
C TYR A 655 15.81 35.89 6.74
N SER A 656 14.51 35.79 6.99
CA SER A 656 13.94 35.20 8.19
C SER A 656 13.59 33.73 7.94
N ILE A 657 13.61 32.96 9.00
CA ILE A 657 13.28 31.54 8.98
C ILE A 657 12.11 31.37 9.94
N GLU A 658 11.02 30.78 9.44
CA GLU A 658 9.85 30.46 10.25
C GLU A 658 9.67 28.95 10.30
N LYS A 659 9.53 28.41 11.50
CA LYS A 659 9.18 26.99 11.68
C LYS A 659 7.70 26.82 11.33
N VAL A 660 7.42 26.02 10.33
CA VAL A 660 6.10 25.57 9.92
C VAL A 660 5.96 24.11 10.36
N SER A 661 5.25 23.88 11.46
CA SER A 661 4.73 22.54 11.76
C SER A 661 3.42 22.35 11.01
N ASN A 662 3.11 21.11 10.61
CA ASN A 662 1.72 20.74 10.35
C ASN A 662 0.85 20.96 11.60
#